data_AF-A0A293M6T0-F1
#
_entry.id   AF-A0A293M6T0-F1
#
_cell.length_a   1.000
_cell.length_b   1.000
_cell.length_c   1.000
_cell.angle_alpha   90.00
_cell.angle_beta   90.00
_cell.angle_gamma   90.00
#
_symmetry.space_group_name_H-M   'P 1'
#
loop_
_entity.id
_entity.type
_entity.pdbx_description
1 polymer ?
#
loop_
_entity_poly.entity_id
_entity_poly.type
_entity_poly.pdbx_seq_one_letter_code
_entity_poly.pdbx_strand_id
1 'polypeptide(L)'
;MGLLPQINTFVIYVLEQVDMHIFGGSATTGLISAIYCITRSVVVTVFLFGLSYVALKEGHNPSQHIMFSIYCGFLVTSCFFLSRSASDPTILWNIFKDHVWTEKTKIGSTDEAGQHVDPLPRKLQKTVRARLRTDAIHCVFITVLVFAVHVSTMFSALQPYLEMILHFGAMAWGLVLHYILPQLRKQLPWLCCSHPVLKSHEHQQFEVREPAKVMWFEKMQVWMWFIEKNLIYPLLFLSALSVGTPEIISHFGVIGGCVVLVVCSMKCLRSAFSDPSQHYLVLVFTTLFFKYDYRGPQEPFLINYFCCLFMFSKVYEFLLKVRFIITYVAPWQITWGSAFHAFAQPFSVPHSAMLFLQAMISALLSTPLSPVLGSAIFFTSYVRPVKFWERDYNTKRVDHSNTRLSSQLERNPGSDDNNLNSIFYEHLTRSLQQSLYGDLALGRWGNVSQGDCFVLASDNLNCLVHIVELANGLVTFQLRGLEFRGTYCQQREVEAISEGVEEDEGCCCCEPGHIPHLLSANAAFGQRWLAWQVAATKYVLEGYSISDNSALSMLQVFDLRKALVTYYVKALVYYAVTSHRLEEWLGQPTIKEALCPTLERNYADVDPMFNMNIDEDYDFRAAGISRSSFCNVYLDWLQFCVARSGKNVDHDRNSTLVSLCFALSLLARRALGTASHNSFSSVDLLLYGLHALFKGDFRITCVRDEWVFQDMELLHKVVAPSVRMALKLHQDHFMSADEYEDHATLFDAISNYEKNLVISHEADPAWRSAVLSSVPSLLALRHVFDDSSDDYKIIMLNKRHLSFRVIKVNRECVRGLWAGQQQELVYLRNRNPERGSIQNAKQALRNIINSSCDQPIGYPIYVSPITTSFLETSDQLCGLIGGPLSLSRFGGAIVGFWNRLKVRCGEGCSSGGTAVQDDGMFDYTMSGSLSGSITRARRSHSSGSHSVSHSATETASSGGGDHVSRSTGRASASSSIGRGSTVSSLGQNSASFTRTSLSNIAINLVYKPAPMSAGTGALLSMTPLRQQQHFSLADVSVPTVVASPFVVDGGARTSVSTLYPGGTTWETALTSTDKVNI
;
A
#
# COMPACT_ATOMS: atom_id res chain seq x y z
N MET A 1 19.02 -33.63 2.09
CA MET A 1 17.89 -33.72 1.13
C MET A 1 17.39 -32.31 0.83
N GLY A 2 17.51 -31.84 -0.42
CA GLY A 2 17.02 -30.51 -0.82
C GLY A 2 16.55 -30.40 -2.28
N LEU A 3 16.55 -31.52 -3.01
CA LEU A 3 16.06 -31.66 -4.39
C LEU A 3 14.61 -32.16 -4.44
N LEU A 4 14.08 -32.65 -3.32
CA LEU A 4 12.71 -33.15 -3.18
C LEU A 4 11.88 -32.15 -2.35
N PRO A 5 10.59 -31.98 -2.65
CA PRO A 5 9.69 -31.17 -1.85
C PRO A 5 9.49 -31.80 -0.45
N GLN A 6 9.14 -30.98 0.54
CA GLN A 6 8.56 -31.50 1.78
C GLN A 6 7.20 -32.15 1.49
N ILE A 7 6.83 -33.18 2.25
CA ILE A 7 5.60 -33.96 2.01
C ILE A 7 4.38 -33.03 2.02
N ASN A 8 4.30 -32.11 2.99
CA ASN A 8 3.28 -31.08 3.06
C ASN A 8 3.23 -30.22 1.78
N THR A 9 4.34 -29.55 1.41
CA THR A 9 4.46 -28.75 0.18
C THR A 9 4.01 -29.52 -1.07
N PHE A 10 4.38 -30.80 -1.19
CA PHE A 10 3.96 -31.67 -2.29
C PHE A 10 2.45 -31.93 -2.27
N VAL A 11 1.89 -32.28 -1.11
CA VAL A 11 0.45 -32.51 -0.94
C VAL A 11 -0.35 -31.24 -1.24
N ILE A 12 0.07 -30.07 -0.73
CA ILE A 12 -0.57 -28.78 -1.03
C ILE A 12 -0.56 -28.54 -2.55
N TYR A 13 0.58 -28.70 -3.21
CA TYR A 13 0.69 -28.55 -4.66
C TYR A 13 -0.23 -29.51 -5.43
N VAL A 14 -0.27 -30.80 -5.07
CA VAL A 14 -1.13 -31.79 -5.75
C VAL A 14 -2.61 -31.47 -5.56
N LEU A 15 -3.04 -31.14 -4.33
CA LEU A 15 -4.42 -30.76 -4.04
C LEU A 15 -4.82 -29.46 -4.76
N GLU A 16 -3.94 -28.47 -4.79
CA GLU A 16 -4.17 -27.19 -5.47
C GLU A 16 -4.30 -27.36 -7.00
N GLN A 17 -3.39 -28.11 -7.63
CA GLN A 17 -3.46 -28.42 -9.06
C GLN A 17 -4.74 -29.20 -9.42
N VAL A 18 -5.21 -30.09 -8.53
CA VAL A 18 -6.46 -30.83 -8.73
C VAL A 18 -7.68 -29.92 -8.64
N ASP A 19 -7.81 -29.04 -7.62
CA ASP A 19 -8.96 -28.13 -7.55
C ASP A 19 -8.98 -27.14 -8.74
N MET A 20 -7.81 -26.60 -9.13
CA MET A 20 -7.68 -25.73 -10.30
C MET A 20 -8.05 -26.44 -11.62
N HIS A 21 -7.37 -27.53 -11.95
CA HIS A 21 -7.44 -28.11 -13.31
C HIS A 21 -8.60 -29.09 -13.52
N ILE A 22 -9.16 -29.68 -12.45
CA ILE A 22 -10.33 -30.58 -12.54
C ILE A 22 -11.61 -29.83 -12.18
N PHE A 23 -11.63 -29.06 -11.09
CA PHE A 23 -12.86 -28.44 -10.57
C PHE A 23 -13.00 -26.93 -10.86
N GLY A 24 -12.03 -26.28 -11.51
CA GLY A 24 -12.06 -24.84 -11.84
C GLY A 24 -11.87 -23.93 -10.64
N GLY A 25 -11.05 -24.35 -9.68
CA GLY A 25 -10.85 -23.70 -8.38
C GLY A 25 -9.79 -22.61 -8.31
N SER A 26 -9.55 -22.17 -7.07
CA SER A 26 -8.65 -21.07 -6.71
C SER A 26 -7.48 -21.57 -5.85
N ALA A 27 -6.39 -20.80 -5.83
CA ALA A 27 -5.21 -21.07 -5.02
C ALA A 27 -5.50 -21.19 -3.52
N THR A 28 -4.60 -21.89 -2.83
CA THR A 28 -4.76 -22.32 -1.44
C THR A 28 -3.76 -21.61 -0.53
N THR A 29 -4.17 -21.30 0.71
CA THR A 29 -3.32 -20.59 1.68
C THR A 29 -2.47 -21.52 2.56
N GLY A 30 -2.73 -22.83 2.54
CA GLY A 30 -1.99 -23.83 3.31
C GLY A 30 -2.67 -25.20 3.32
N LEU A 31 -2.11 -26.17 4.05
CA LEU A 31 -2.56 -27.58 4.01
C LEU A 31 -4.04 -27.77 4.40
N ILE A 32 -4.49 -27.14 5.48
CA ILE A 32 -5.89 -27.22 5.94
C ILE A 32 -6.84 -26.60 4.91
N SER A 33 -6.43 -25.47 4.32
CA SER A 33 -7.15 -24.79 3.23
C SER A 33 -7.26 -25.68 1.98
N ALA A 34 -6.17 -26.33 1.55
CA ALA A 34 -6.16 -27.19 0.38
C ALA A 34 -7.06 -28.43 0.54
N ILE A 35 -7.03 -29.06 1.72
CA ILE A 35 -7.93 -30.17 2.06
C ILE A 35 -9.39 -29.70 2.04
N TYR A 36 -9.69 -28.58 2.73
CA TYR A 36 -11.03 -27.99 2.77
C TYR A 36 -11.58 -27.66 1.37
N CYS A 37 -10.77 -27.02 0.51
CA CYS A 37 -11.15 -26.67 -0.86
C CYS A 37 -11.54 -27.91 -1.67
N ILE A 38 -10.75 -28.98 -1.64
CA ILE A 38 -11.08 -30.22 -2.37
C ILE A 38 -12.29 -30.93 -1.76
N THR A 39 -12.40 -31.05 -0.44
CA THR A 39 -13.57 -31.68 0.19
C THR A 39 -14.86 -30.94 -0.19
N ARG A 40 -14.83 -29.60 -0.16
CA ARG A 40 -15.93 -28.74 -0.60
C ARG A 40 -16.30 -28.97 -2.07
N SER A 41 -15.31 -29.03 -2.97
CA SER A 41 -15.54 -29.29 -4.40
C SER A 41 -16.15 -30.67 -4.64
N VAL A 42 -15.57 -31.73 -4.06
CA VAL A 42 -16.04 -33.12 -4.20
C VAL A 42 -17.47 -33.29 -3.68
N VAL A 43 -17.82 -32.69 -2.53
CA VAL A 43 -19.19 -32.73 -2.00
C VAL A 43 -20.19 -32.10 -2.97
N VAL A 44 -19.86 -30.98 -3.60
CA VAL A 44 -20.70 -30.36 -4.64
C VAL A 44 -20.77 -31.21 -5.91
N THR A 45 -19.67 -31.82 -6.34
CA THR A 45 -19.67 -32.77 -7.48
C THR A 45 -20.60 -33.96 -7.22
N VAL A 46 -20.58 -34.55 -6.03
CA VAL A 46 -21.45 -35.68 -5.66
C VAL A 46 -22.92 -35.27 -5.60
N PHE A 47 -23.23 -34.09 -5.05
CA PHE A 47 -24.59 -33.54 -5.05
C PHE A 47 -25.12 -33.30 -6.48
N LEU A 48 -24.31 -32.67 -7.35
CA LEU A 48 -24.66 -32.41 -8.74
C LEU A 48 -24.78 -33.70 -9.56
N PHE A 49 -23.95 -34.71 -9.29
CA PHE A 49 -24.06 -36.04 -9.89
C PHE A 49 -25.36 -36.76 -9.52
N GLY A 50 -25.83 -36.63 -8.28
CA GLY A 50 -27.14 -37.16 -7.87
C GLY A 50 -28.29 -36.54 -8.67
N LEU A 51 -28.27 -35.22 -8.88
CA LEU A 51 -29.26 -34.51 -9.68
C LEU A 51 -29.19 -34.86 -11.17
N SER A 52 -27.98 -34.93 -11.76
CA SER A 52 -27.83 -35.29 -13.18
C SER A 52 -28.21 -36.75 -13.44
N TYR A 53 -27.85 -37.68 -12.55
CA TYR A 53 -28.24 -39.09 -12.70
C TYR A 53 -29.77 -39.30 -12.69
N VAL A 54 -30.50 -38.61 -11.81
CA VAL A 54 -31.98 -38.64 -11.84
C VAL A 54 -32.52 -38.05 -13.14
N ALA A 55 -32.01 -36.87 -13.55
CA ALA A 55 -32.46 -36.19 -14.76
C ALA A 55 -32.21 -37.00 -16.06
N LEU A 56 -31.12 -37.77 -16.11
CA LEU A 56 -30.68 -38.50 -17.31
C LEU A 56 -31.17 -39.96 -17.37
N LYS A 57 -31.94 -40.42 -16.36
CA LYS A 57 -32.49 -41.78 -16.29
C LYS A 57 -33.85 -41.95 -16.99
N GLU A 58 -34.60 -40.86 -17.21
CA GLU A 58 -36.06 -40.91 -17.45
C GLU A 58 -36.55 -40.58 -18.87
N GLY A 59 -35.70 -40.48 -19.90
CA GLY A 59 -36.23 -40.30 -21.26
C GLY A 59 -35.24 -40.29 -22.43
N HIS A 60 -35.80 -40.38 -23.64
CA HIS A 60 -35.05 -40.39 -24.91
C HIS A 60 -34.50 -39.01 -25.33
N ASN A 61 -35.00 -37.89 -24.76
CA ASN A 61 -34.55 -36.52 -25.06
C ASN A 61 -34.11 -35.80 -23.78
N PRO A 62 -32.98 -36.20 -23.15
CA PRO A 62 -32.60 -35.79 -21.79
C PRO A 62 -32.60 -34.27 -21.53
N SER A 63 -32.15 -33.47 -22.51
CA SER A 63 -32.01 -32.02 -22.36
C SER A 63 -33.33 -31.23 -22.24
N GLN A 64 -34.49 -31.86 -22.48
CA GLN A 64 -35.80 -31.21 -22.38
C GLN A 64 -36.57 -31.55 -21.09
N HIS A 65 -36.04 -32.40 -20.21
CA HIS A 65 -36.73 -32.77 -18.97
C HIS A 65 -36.66 -31.65 -17.91
N ILE A 66 -37.73 -31.52 -17.12
CA ILE A 66 -37.81 -30.54 -16.02
C ILE A 66 -36.70 -30.80 -14.98
N MET A 67 -36.40 -32.07 -14.67
CA MET A 67 -35.31 -32.45 -13.77
C MET A 67 -33.93 -32.02 -14.29
N PHE A 68 -33.70 -32.06 -15.60
CA PHE A 68 -32.47 -31.56 -16.21
C PHE A 68 -32.38 -30.03 -16.08
N SER A 69 -33.51 -29.32 -16.24
CA SER A 69 -33.59 -27.87 -16.00
C SER A 69 -33.31 -27.49 -14.53
N ILE A 70 -33.73 -28.33 -13.58
CA ILE A 70 -33.41 -28.18 -12.14
C ILE A 70 -31.91 -28.40 -11.91
N TYR A 71 -31.31 -29.44 -12.50
CA TYR A 71 -29.87 -29.67 -12.48
C TYR A 71 -29.09 -28.45 -13.01
N CYS A 72 -29.49 -27.88 -14.15
CA CYS A 72 -28.90 -26.66 -14.70
C CYS A 72 -28.96 -25.47 -13.73
N GLY A 73 -30.09 -25.27 -13.05
CA GLY A 73 -30.26 -24.24 -12.02
C GLY A 73 -29.31 -24.40 -10.84
N PHE A 74 -29.22 -25.62 -10.28
CA PHE A 74 -28.30 -25.91 -9.17
C PHE A 74 -26.82 -25.88 -9.59
N LEU A 75 -26.48 -26.31 -10.80
CA LEU A 75 -25.12 -26.28 -11.36
C LEU A 75 -24.56 -24.85 -11.40
N VAL A 76 -25.27 -23.92 -12.04
CA VAL A 76 -24.81 -22.52 -12.15
C VAL A 76 -24.73 -21.86 -10.77
N THR A 77 -25.73 -22.07 -9.91
CA THR A 77 -25.74 -21.54 -8.54
C THR A 77 -24.61 -22.09 -7.67
N SER A 78 -24.33 -23.40 -7.75
CA SER A 78 -23.24 -24.02 -6.98
C SER A 78 -21.87 -23.52 -7.44
N CYS A 79 -21.67 -23.39 -8.76
CA CYS A 79 -20.45 -22.79 -9.31
C CYS A 79 -20.27 -21.32 -8.90
N PHE A 80 -21.36 -20.53 -8.90
CA PHE A 80 -21.34 -19.16 -8.41
C PHE A 80 -20.97 -19.08 -6.92
N PHE A 81 -21.60 -19.89 -6.06
CA PHE A 81 -21.29 -19.94 -4.63
C PHE A 81 -19.85 -20.39 -4.35
N LEU A 82 -19.37 -21.45 -5.02
CA LEU A 82 -17.99 -21.91 -4.92
C LEU A 82 -16.98 -20.86 -5.38
N SER A 83 -17.30 -20.07 -6.42
CA SER A 83 -16.44 -18.98 -6.87
C SER A 83 -16.35 -17.81 -5.88
N ARG A 84 -17.34 -17.64 -4.98
CA ARG A 84 -17.39 -16.57 -3.97
C ARG A 84 -16.91 -16.99 -2.58
N SER A 85 -16.63 -18.28 -2.38
CA SER A 85 -16.19 -18.87 -1.11
C SER A 85 -14.66 -18.92 -1.02
N ALA A 86 -14.09 -18.14 -0.11
CA ALA A 86 -12.63 -18.04 0.11
C ALA A 86 -11.99 -19.38 0.49
N SER A 87 -10.68 -19.50 0.22
CA SER A 87 -9.89 -20.70 0.52
C SER A 87 -9.60 -20.94 2.01
N ASP A 88 -9.61 -19.89 2.85
CA ASP A 88 -9.35 -19.99 4.29
C ASP A 88 -10.63 -20.27 5.11
N PRO A 89 -10.75 -21.42 5.81
CA PRO A 89 -11.90 -21.73 6.64
C PRO A 89 -11.92 -21.01 8.00
N THR A 90 -10.83 -20.38 8.48
CA THR A 90 -10.75 -19.89 9.87
C THR A 90 -11.82 -18.86 10.22
N ILE A 91 -12.10 -17.91 9.33
CA ILE A 91 -13.10 -16.86 9.55
C ILE A 91 -14.52 -17.45 9.60
N LEU A 92 -14.80 -18.43 8.72
CA LEU A 92 -16.08 -19.16 8.71
C LEU A 92 -16.25 -20.01 9.96
N TRP A 93 -15.19 -20.70 10.40
CA TRP A 93 -15.18 -21.49 11.63
C TRP A 93 -15.40 -20.62 12.87
N ASN A 94 -14.80 -19.43 12.95
CA ASN A 94 -15.04 -18.49 14.04
C ASN A 94 -16.49 -17.99 14.04
N ILE A 95 -17.06 -17.64 12.88
CA ILE A 95 -18.48 -17.24 12.76
C ILE A 95 -19.44 -18.39 13.13
N PHE A 96 -19.08 -19.64 12.81
CA PHE A 96 -19.82 -20.83 13.24
C PHE A 96 -19.70 -21.06 14.74
N LYS A 97 -18.50 -20.92 15.31
CA LYS A 97 -18.27 -21.02 16.76
C LYS A 97 -19.10 -19.99 17.52
N ASP A 98 -19.03 -18.71 17.14
CA ASP A 98 -19.82 -17.60 17.72
C ASP A 98 -21.34 -17.87 17.74
N HIS A 99 -21.85 -18.72 16.84
CA HIS A 99 -23.27 -19.02 16.70
C HIS A 99 -23.70 -20.32 17.41
N VAL A 100 -22.86 -21.36 17.38
CA VAL A 100 -23.15 -22.68 17.99
C VAL A 100 -22.72 -22.73 19.45
N TRP A 101 -21.52 -22.23 19.75
CA TRP A 101 -21.02 -22.04 21.10
C TRP A 101 -21.13 -20.56 21.44
N THR A 102 -22.23 -20.16 22.06
CA THR A 102 -22.40 -18.80 22.62
C THR A 102 -21.56 -18.59 23.88
N GLU A 103 -20.26 -18.87 23.79
CA GLU A 103 -19.24 -18.32 24.65
C GLU A 103 -19.25 -16.80 24.49
N LYS A 104 -20.03 -16.13 25.37
CA LYS A 104 -19.80 -14.73 25.69
C LYS A 104 -18.38 -14.63 26.23
N THR A 105 -17.43 -14.35 25.35
CA THR A 105 -16.03 -14.11 25.72
C THR A 105 -16.05 -12.93 26.69
N LYS A 106 -15.81 -13.21 27.97
CA LYS A 106 -15.57 -12.18 28.98
C LYS A 106 -14.21 -11.54 28.67
N ILE A 107 -14.20 -10.64 27.67
CA ILE A 107 -13.18 -9.59 27.60
C ILE A 107 -13.30 -8.86 28.94
N GLY A 108 -12.23 -8.91 29.74
CA GLY A 108 -12.27 -8.50 31.13
C GLY A 108 -12.71 -7.05 31.27
N SER A 109 -13.69 -6.80 32.14
CA SER A 109 -13.94 -5.48 32.69
C SER A 109 -12.89 -5.17 33.77
N THR A 110 -11.65 -5.05 33.32
CA THR A 110 -10.51 -4.48 34.05
C THR A 110 -10.11 -3.22 33.30
N ASP A 111 -10.05 -2.09 33.99
CA ASP A 111 -9.92 -0.76 33.39
C ASP A 111 -8.50 -0.47 32.86
N GLU A 112 -8.09 -1.17 31.81
CA GLU A 112 -6.96 -0.77 30.97
C GLU A 112 -7.37 0.37 30.04
N ALA A 113 -7.57 1.54 30.65
CA ALA A 113 -7.89 2.81 30.00
C ALA A 113 -6.70 3.31 29.14
N GLY A 114 -6.46 2.64 28.02
CA GLY A 114 -5.38 2.94 27.06
C GLY A 114 -5.24 1.93 25.93
N GLN A 115 -5.62 0.66 26.10
CA GLN A 115 -5.50 -0.34 25.03
C GLN A 115 -6.57 -0.17 23.94
N HIS A 116 -6.20 0.50 22.85
CA HIS A 116 -7.03 0.65 21.65
C HIS A 116 -7.15 -0.70 20.90
N VAL A 117 -8.14 -1.52 21.27
CA VAL A 117 -8.37 -2.86 20.68
C VAL A 117 -8.65 -2.75 19.18
N ASP A 118 -7.89 -3.50 18.38
CA ASP A 118 -7.94 -3.44 16.91
C ASP A 118 -9.37 -3.70 16.38
N PRO A 119 -9.98 -2.75 15.64
CA PRO A 119 -11.32 -2.94 15.08
C PRO A 119 -11.36 -3.91 13.89
N LEU A 120 -10.21 -4.25 13.28
CA LEU A 120 -10.14 -4.98 12.02
C LEU A 120 -10.78 -6.38 12.05
N PRO A 121 -10.58 -7.26 13.07
CA PRO A 121 -11.22 -8.57 13.10
C PRO A 121 -12.75 -8.47 13.18
N ARG A 122 -13.26 -7.50 13.95
CA ARG A 122 -14.70 -7.21 14.09
C ARG A 122 -15.30 -6.62 12.80
N LYS A 123 -14.53 -5.83 12.04
CA LYS A 123 -14.92 -5.40 10.68
C LYS A 123 -15.01 -6.61 9.75
N LEU A 124 -13.99 -7.45 9.70
CA LEU A 124 -13.90 -8.62 8.82
C LEU A 124 -15.05 -9.63 9.03
N GLN A 125 -15.36 -9.96 10.29
CA GLN A 125 -16.51 -10.81 10.65
C GLN A 125 -17.85 -10.21 10.16
N LYS A 126 -18.05 -8.89 10.28
CA LYS A 126 -19.25 -8.21 9.80
C LYS A 126 -19.36 -8.28 8.26
N THR A 127 -18.26 -8.05 7.55
CA THR A 127 -18.20 -8.16 6.08
C THR A 127 -18.57 -9.56 5.61
N VAL A 128 -17.93 -10.61 6.15
CA VAL A 128 -18.22 -12.00 5.77
C VAL A 128 -19.67 -12.40 6.10
N ARG A 129 -20.22 -11.97 7.23
CA ARG A 129 -21.64 -12.22 7.57
C ARG A 129 -22.62 -11.48 6.63
N ALA A 130 -22.31 -10.26 6.21
CA ALA A 130 -23.12 -9.52 5.23
C ALA A 130 -23.03 -10.14 3.82
N ARG A 131 -21.84 -10.60 3.44
CA ARG A 131 -21.59 -11.33 2.19
C ARG A 131 -22.37 -12.64 2.12
N LEU A 132 -22.26 -13.52 3.12
CA LEU A 132 -23.00 -14.80 3.16
C LEU A 132 -24.53 -14.61 3.04
N ARG A 133 -25.08 -13.56 3.64
CA ARG A 133 -26.50 -13.21 3.49
C ARG A 133 -26.86 -12.77 2.07
N THR A 134 -26.00 -11.95 1.46
CA THR A 134 -26.16 -11.46 0.08
C THR A 134 -26.05 -12.63 -0.92
N ASP A 135 -25.07 -13.50 -0.72
CA ASP A 135 -24.82 -14.69 -1.53
C ASP A 135 -26.00 -15.66 -1.50
N ALA A 136 -26.60 -15.92 -0.32
CA ALA A 136 -27.79 -16.77 -0.19
C ALA A 136 -28.99 -16.23 -0.99
N ILE A 137 -29.21 -14.91 -1.00
CA ILE A 137 -30.27 -14.26 -1.80
C ILE A 137 -29.99 -14.42 -3.29
N HIS A 138 -28.75 -14.18 -3.74
CA HIS A 138 -28.36 -14.38 -5.13
C HIS A 138 -28.46 -15.84 -5.57
N CYS A 139 -28.11 -16.81 -4.72
CA CYS A 139 -28.21 -18.24 -5.05
C CYS A 139 -29.66 -18.66 -5.35
N VAL A 140 -30.65 -18.20 -4.56
CA VAL A 140 -32.07 -18.45 -4.85
C VAL A 140 -32.48 -17.79 -6.18
N PHE A 141 -32.10 -16.52 -6.38
CA PHE A 141 -32.45 -15.79 -7.61
C PHE A 141 -31.84 -16.42 -8.88
N ILE A 142 -30.56 -16.78 -8.85
CA ILE A 142 -29.86 -17.43 -9.97
C ILE A 142 -30.48 -18.79 -10.28
N THR A 143 -30.81 -19.59 -9.25
CA THR A 143 -31.46 -20.91 -9.45
C THR A 143 -32.80 -20.76 -10.16
N VAL A 144 -33.65 -19.83 -9.72
CA VAL A 144 -34.98 -19.60 -10.33
C VAL A 144 -34.85 -19.04 -11.75
N LEU A 145 -33.93 -18.09 -11.97
CA LEU A 145 -33.71 -17.48 -13.28
C LEU A 145 -33.16 -18.49 -14.30
N VAL A 146 -32.14 -19.27 -13.93
CA VAL A 146 -31.56 -20.30 -14.82
C VAL A 146 -32.57 -21.41 -15.09
N PHE A 147 -33.34 -21.84 -14.09
CA PHE A 147 -34.43 -22.79 -14.28
C PHE A 147 -35.47 -22.26 -15.28
N ALA A 148 -35.96 -21.04 -15.12
CA ALA A 148 -36.96 -20.44 -16.00
C ALA A 148 -36.45 -20.29 -17.45
N VAL A 149 -35.21 -19.81 -17.63
CA VAL A 149 -34.56 -19.69 -18.95
C VAL A 149 -34.36 -21.07 -19.60
N HIS A 150 -33.97 -22.09 -18.84
CA HIS A 150 -33.80 -23.44 -19.38
C HIS A 150 -35.14 -24.12 -19.74
N VAL A 151 -36.17 -24.00 -18.89
CA VAL A 151 -37.52 -24.54 -19.13
C VAL A 151 -38.22 -23.86 -20.33
N SER A 152 -37.87 -22.61 -20.66
CA SER A 152 -38.43 -21.87 -21.80
C SER A 152 -38.13 -22.46 -23.20
N THR A 153 -37.44 -23.61 -23.27
CA THR A 153 -36.99 -24.31 -24.49
C THR A 153 -36.14 -23.50 -25.49
N MET A 154 -35.75 -22.28 -25.12
CA MET A 154 -34.87 -21.38 -25.89
C MET A 154 -33.61 -22.08 -26.44
N PHE A 155 -32.96 -22.92 -25.62
CA PHE A 155 -31.75 -23.68 -26.00
C PHE A 155 -32.00 -24.86 -26.95
N SER A 156 -33.26 -25.22 -27.25
CA SER A 156 -33.63 -26.15 -28.33
C SER A 156 -34.19 -25.42 -29.55
N ALA A 157 -35.09 -24.45 -29.33
CA ALA A 157 -35.87 -23.82 -30.40
C ALA A 157 -35.07 -22.86 -31.31
N LEU A 158 -33.93 -22.32 -30.83
CA LEU A 158 -33.13 -21.32 -31.55
C LEU A 158 -31.78 -21.86 -32.05
N GLN A 159 -31.53 -23.17 -31.96
CA GLN A 159 -30.30 -23.78 -32.51
C GLN A 159 -30.41 -23.96 -34.03
N PRO A 160 -29.29 -23.88 -34.78
CA PRO A 160 -27.92 -23.62 -34.34
C PRO A 160 -27.57 -22.12 -34.19
N TYR A 161 -28.48 -21.21 -34.53
CA TYR A 161 -28.22 -19.77 -34.58
C TYR A 161 -27.84 -19.19 -33.21
N LEU A 162 -28.49 -19.65 -32.13
CA LEU A 162 -28.19 -19.21 -30.76
C LEU A 162 -26.75 -19.55 -30.36
N GLU A 163 -26.28 -20.78 -30.63
CA GLU A 163 -24.89 -21.15 -30.37
C GLU A 163 -23.91 -20.22 -31.12
N MET A 164 -24.15 -19.97 -32.41
CA MET A 164 -23.28 -19.13 -33.24
C MET A 164 -23.22 -17.68 -32.73
N ILE A 165 -24.38 -17.11 -32.34
CA ILE A 165 -24.50 -15.76 -31.79
C ILE A 165 -23.80 -15.67 -30.42
N LEU A 166 -23.97 -16.67 -29.54
CA LEU A 166 -23.32 -16.70 -28.23
C LEU A 166 -21.79 -16.82 -28.35
N HIS A 167 -21.28 -17.66 -29.26
CA HIS A 167 -19.84 -17.78 -29.49
C HIS A 167 -19.25 -16.47 -30.02
N PHE A 168 -19.80 -15.92 -31.12
CA PHE A 168 -19.28 -14.69 -31.70
C PHE A 168 -19.41 -13.50 -30.72
N GLY A 169 -20.54 -13.39 -30.03
CA GLY A 169 -20.79 -12.37 -29.01
C GLY A 169 -19.78 -12.45 -27.86
N ALA A 170 -19.52 -13.64 -27.30
CA ALA A 170 -18.54 -13.82 -26.23
C ALA A 170 -17.11 -13.52 -26.69
N MET A 171 -16.71 -13.94 -27.89
CA MET A 171 -15.39 -13.64 -28.46
C MET A 171 -15.20 -12.13 -28.68
N ALA A 172 -16.20 -11.44 -29.25
CA ALA A 172 -16.15 -10.00 -29.48
C ALA A 172 -16.17 -9.19 -28.17
N TRP A 173 -17.01 -9.57 -27.20
CA TRP A 173 -17.12 -8.91 -25.90
C TRP A 173 -15.82 -9.05 -25.10
N GLY A 174 -15.27 -10.26 -25.03
CA GLY A 174 -13.99 -10.53 -24.36
C GLY A 174 -12.80 -9.84 -25.03
N LEU A 175 -12.78 -9.72 -26.36
CA LEU A 175 -11.76 -8.95 -27.08
C LEU A 175 -11.81 -7.46 -26.68
N VAL A 176 -13.00 -6.85 -26.60
CA VAL A 176 -13.13 -5.45 -26.16
C VAL A 176 -12.71 -5.30 -24.69
N LEU A 177 -13.21 -6.16 -23.81
CA LEU A 177 -13.06 -6.04 -22.36
C LEU A 177 -11.67 -6.40 -21.83
N HIS A 178 -11.05 -7.48 -22.34
CA HIS A 178 -9.81 -8.04 -21.80
C HIS A 178 -8.58 -7.80 -22.69
N TYR A 179 -8.75 -7.35 -23.94
CA TYR A 179 -7.64 -6.97 -24.82
C TYR A 179 -7.62 -5.48 -25.11
N ILE A 180 -8.66 -4.92 -25.73
CA ILE A 180 -8.64 -3.53 -26.21
C ILE A 180 -8.63 -2.54 -25.03
N LEU A 181 -9.60 -2.62 -24.13
CA LEU A 181 -9.75 -1.67 -23.03
C LEU A 181 -8.52 -1.61 -22.09
N PRO A 182 -7.88 -2.75 -21.70
CA PRO A 182 -6.68 -2.72 -20.88
C PRO A 182 -5.45 -2.18 -21.63
N GLN A 183 -5.29 -2.47 -22.93
CA GLN A 183 -4.16 -1.95 -23.72
C GLN A 183 -4.24 -0.43 -23.93
N LEU A 184 -5.45 0.13 -24.10
CA LEU A 184 -5.68 1.58 -24.17
C LEU A 184 -5.39 2.33 -22.85
N ARG A 185 -5.41 1.60 -21.71
CA ARG A 185 -5.20 2.14 -20.37
C ARG A 185 -3.74 2.07 -19.88
N LYS A 186 -2.96 1.09 -20.34
CA LYS A 186 -1.53 0.98 -20.01
C LYS A 186 -0.78 2.28 -20.32
N GLN A 187 0.29 2.55 -19.57
CA GLN A 187 1.17 3.70 -19.83
C GLN A 187 1.68 3.73 -21.28
N LEU A 188 2.10 2.56 -21.80
CA LEU A 188 2.65 2.41 -23.15
C LEU A 188 1.77 1.45 -24.00
N PRO A 189 0.66 1.94 -24.60
CA PRO A 189 -0.23 1.14 -25.44
C PRO A 189 0.54 0.40 -26.55
N TRP A 190 0.37 -0.92 -26.60
CA TRP A 190 1.08 -1.87 -27.48
C TRP A 190 2.62 -1.80 -27.47
N LEU A 191 3.22 -1.08 -26.51
CA LEU A 191 4.64 -0.69 -26.51
C LEU A 191 5.03 0.09 -27.80
N CYS A 192 4.10 0.91 -28.32
CA CYS A 192 4.29 1.76 -29.50
C CYS A 192 3.90 3.22 -29.25
N CYS A 193 2.87 3.49 -28.44
CA CYS A 193 2.49 4.85 -28.05
C CYS A 193 3.24 5.28 -26.78
N SER A 194 3.64 6.55 -26.68
CA SER A 194 4.41 7.08 -25.53
C SER A 194 3.56 7.31 -24.28
N HIS A 195 2.25 7.51 -24.42
CA HIS A 195 1.34 7.81 -23.31
C HIS A 195 0.05 6.96 -23.37
N PRO A 196 -0.68 6.79 -22.23
CA PRO A 196 -1.98 6.13 -22.23
C PRO A 196 -3.02 6.92 -23.04
N VAL A 197 -3.89 6.20 -23.75
CA VAL A 197 -5.03 6.80 -24.48
C VAL A 197 -6.16 7.13 -23.50
N LEU A 198 -6.48 6.20 -22.59
CA LEU A 198 -7.46 6.39 -21.52
C LEU A 198 -6.76 6.89 -20.24
N LYS A 199 -6.47 8.20 -20.22
CA LYS A 199 -5.82 8.86 -19.09
C LYS A 199 -6.75 8.93 -17.87
N SER A 200 -6.20 8.70 -16.67
CA SER A 200 -6.90 8.99 -15.41
C SER A 200 -6.87 10.50 -15.10
N HIS A 201 -7.73 10.96 -14.19
CA HIS A 201 -7.80 12.38 -13.79
C HIS A 201 -6.50 12.84 -13.11
N GLU A 202 -5.87 11.94 -12.37
CA GLU A 202 -4.68 12.17 -11.54
C GLU A 202 -3.38 12.19 -12.39
N HIS A 203 -3.43 11.73 -13.64
CA HIS A 203 -2.26 11.54 -14.50
C HIS A 203 -1.39 12.80 -14.63
N GLN A 204 -2.01 13.98 -14.74
CA GLN A 204 -1.32 15.28 -14.83
C GLN A 204 -1.06 15.98 -13.48
N GLN A 205 -1.60 15.48 -12.37
CA GLN A 205 -1.44 16.12 -11.06
C GLN A 205 -0.07 15.77 -10.46
N PHE A 206 0.72 16.76 -10.01
CA PHE A 206 2.02 16.51 -9.37
C PHE A 206 1.83 15.87 -7.99
N GLU A 207 1.08 16.52 -7.10
CA GLU A 207 0.56 15.93 -5.86
C GLU A 207 -0.90 15.50 -6.03
N VAL A 208 -1.29 14.40 -5.38
CA VAL A 208 -2.69 13.99 -5.24
C VAL A 208 -3.17 14.32 -3.83
N ARG A 209 -4.31 15.02 -3.71
CA ARG A 209 -4.91 15.42 -2.42
C ARG A 209 -6.22 14.70 -2.10
N GLU A 210 -6.94 14.26 -3.13
CA GLU A 210 -8.25 13.59 -3.06
C GLU A 210 -8.13 12.11 -3.44
N PRO A 211 -9.06 11.23 -3.00
CA PRO A 211 -9.11 9.85 -3.47
C PRO A 211 -9.40 9.78 -4.98
N ALA A 212 -8.84 8.77 -5.67
CA ALA A 212 -8.89 8.65 -7.13
C ALA A 212 -10.33 8.66 -7.68
N LYS A 213 -10.58 9.49 -8.70
CA LYS A 213 -11.92 9.76 -9.23
C LYS A 213 -12.35 8.71 -10.24
N VAL A 214 -13.54 8.12 -10.02
CA VAL A 214 -14.07 7.03 -10.85
C VAL A 214 -14.45 7.52 -12.26
N MET A 215 -13.64 7.18 -13.25
CA MET A 215 -13.78 7.62 -14.63
C MET A 215 -14.89 6.87 -15.38
N TRP A 216 -15.42 7.46 -16.46
CA TRP A 216 -16.53 6.87 -17.23
C TRP A 216 -16.20 5.48 -17.80
N PHE A 217 -14.95 5.27 -18.24
CA PHE A 217 -14.49 4.00 -18.79
C PHE A 217 -14.31 2.92 -17.71
N GLU A 218 -14.01 3.28 -16.46
CA GLU A 218 -13.99 2.33 -15.33
C GLU A 218 -15.40 1.83 -15.02
N LYS A 219 -16.40 2.73 -15.06
CA LYS A 219 -17.82 2.37 -14.90
C LYS A 219 -18.27 1.45 -16.04
N MET A 220 -17.85 1.73 -17.28
CA MET A 220 -18.09 0.86 -18.43
C MET A 220 -17.45 -0.51 -18.24
N GLN A 221 -16.20 -0.58 -17.76
CA GLN A 221 -15.48 -1.83 -17.51
C GLN A 221 -16.23 -2.71 -16.49
N VAL A 222 -16.66 -2.13 -15.36
CA VAL A 222 -17.43 -2.85 -14.33
C VAL A 222 -18.76 -3.38 -14.87
N TRP A 223 -19.50 -2.58 -15.65
CA TRP A 223 -20.75 -3.03 -16.27
C TRP A 223 -20.54 -4.13 -17.33
N MET A 224 -19.50 -4.02 -18.16
CA MET A 224 -19.17 -5.04 -19.16
C MET A 224 -18.76 -6.37 -18.52
N TRP A 225 -17.98 -6.32 -17.44
CA TRP A 225 -17.57 -7.48 -16.63
C TRP A 225 -18.74 -8.12 -15.90
N PHE A 226 -19.67 -7.30 -15.37
CA PHE A 226 -20.90 -7.80 -14.73
C PHE A 226 -21.79 -8.56 -15.73
N ILE A 227 -21.97 -8.02 -16.94
CA ILE A 227 -22.73 -8.69 -18.02
C ILE A 227 -22.01 -9.96 -18.48
N GLU A 228 -20.69 -9.92 -18.65
CA GLU A 228 -19.89 -11.07 -19.06
C GLU A 228 -20.05 -12.25 -18.08
N LYS A 229 -19.84 -12.01 -16.78
CA LYS A 229 -19.90 -13.06 -15.74
C LYS A 229 -21.32 -13.58 -15.48
N ASN A 230 -22.32 -12.71 -15.44
CA ASN A 230 -23.67 -13.09 -14.98
C ASN A 230 -24.63 -13.45 -16.12
N LEU A 231 -24.32 -13.10 -17.38
CA LEU A 231 -25.18 -13.38 -18.54
C LEU A 231 -24.46 -14.17 -19.63
N ILE A 232 -23.32 -13.67 -20.15
CA ILE A 232 -22.71 -14.22 -21.38
C ILE A 232 -22.18 -15.64 -21.16
N TYR A 233 -21.26 -15.85 -20.20
CA TYR A 233 -20.70 -17.18 -19.97
C TYR A 233 -21.74 -18.20 -19.44
N PRO A 234 -22.66 -17.87 -18.52
CA PRO A 234 -23.74 -18.77 -18.14
C PRO A 234 -24.60 -19.22 -19.31
N LEU A 235 -25.04 -18.31 -20.20
CA LEU A 235 -25.82 -18.68 -21.39
C LEU A 235 -25.02 -19.54 -22.38
N LEU A 236 -23.74 -19.21 -22.61
CA LEU A 236 -22.85 -19.98 -23.49
C LEU A 236 -22.71 -21.43 -23.00
N PHE A 237 -22.42 -21.63 -21.70
CA PHE A 237 -22.24 -22.97 -21.15
C PHE A 237 -23.56 -23.73 -20.98
N LEU A 238 -24.69 -23.07 -20.70
CA LEU A 238 -26.02 -23.71 -20.72
C LEU A 238 -26.40 -24.17 -22.13
N SER A 239 -26.13 -23.38 -23.17
CA SER A 239 -26.34 -23.79 -24.57
C SER A 239 -25.47 -25.00 -24.91
N ALA A 240 -24.17 -24.96 -24.60
CA ALA A 240 -23.25 -26.08 -24.83
C ALA A 240 -23.66 -27.36 -24.08
N LEU A 241 -24.14 -27.23 -22.84
CA LEU A 241 -24.65 -28.33 -22.02
C LEU A 241 -25.91 -28.96 -22.65
N SER A 242 -26.87 -28.12 -23.08
CA SER A 242 -28.14 -28.56 -23.68
C SER A 242 -27.94 -29.33 -24.99
N VAL A 243 -26.95 -28.93 -25.80
CA VAL A 243 -26.61 -29.57 -27.09
C VAL A 243 -25.74 -30.81 -26.90
N GLY A 244 -24.67 -30.75 -26.11
CA GLY A 244 -23.70 -31.85 -25.99
C GLY A 244 -24.13 -33.02 -25.10
N THR A 245 -25.16 -32.86 -24.25
CA THR A 245 -25.64 -33.93 -23.34
C THR A 245 -25.98 -35.25 -24.03
N PRO A 246 -26.79 -35.33 -25.11
CA PRO A 246 -27.07 -36.60 -25.80
C PRO A 246 -25.83 -37.30 -26.36
N GLU A 247 -24.87 -36.53 -26.90
CA GLU A 247 -23.62 -37.07 -27.45
C GLU A 247 -22.75 -37.69 -26.35
N ILE A 248 -22.57 -36.96 -25.23
CA ILE A 248 -21.83 -37.44 -24.04
C ILE A 248 -22.42 -38.76 -23.51
N ILE A 249 -23.75 -38.91 -23.49
CA ILE A 249 -24.43 -40.11 -23.00
C ILE A 249 -24.28 -41.29 -23.99
N SER A 250 -24.32 -41.04 -25.30
CA SER A 250 -24.10 -42.10 -26.30
C SER A 250 -22.67 -42.67 -26.29
N HIS A 251 -21.67 -41.85 -25.97
CA HIS A 251 -20.27 -42.27 -25.92
C HIS A 251 -19.88 -42.90 -24.58
N PHE A 252 -20.25 -42.29 -23.45
CA PHE A 252 -19.80 -42.70 -22.11
C PHE A 252 -20.86 -43.46 -21.28
N GLY A 253 -22.04 -43.70 -21.86
CA GLY A 253 -23.20 -44.26 -21.15
C GLY A 253 -23.76 -43.30 -20.09
N VAL A 254 -24.86 -43.69 -19.43
CA VAL A 254 -25.53 -42.81 -18.46
C VAL A 254 -24.61 -42.46 -17.28
N ILE A 255 -23.97 -43.44 -16.64
CA ILE A 255 -23.17 -43.21 -15.43
C ILE A 255 -21.88 -42.44 -15.75
N GLY A 256 -21.12 -42.85 -16.78
CA GLY A 256 -19.90 -42.16 -17.20
C GLY A 256 -20.20 -40.75 -17.71
N GLY A 257 -21.25 -40.62 -18.53
CA GLY A 257 -21.73 -39.34 -19.04
C GLY A 257 -22.13 -38.37 -17.93
N CYS A 258 -22.80 -38.83 -16.85
CA CYS A 258 -23.10 -37.99 -15.68
C CYS A 258 -21.82 -37.41 -15.03
N VAL A 259 -20.76 -38.20 -14.86
CA VAL A 259 -19.50 -37.73 -14.26
C VAL A 259 -18.80 -36.72 -15.16
N VAL A 260 -18.66 -37.03 -16.45
CA VAL A 260 -18.03 -36.13 -17.44
C VAL A 260 -18.79 -34.82 -17.54
N LEU A 261 -20.12 -34.87 -17.64
CA LEU A 261 -21.00 -33.71 -17.75
C LEU A 261 -20.85 -32.78 -16.52
N VAL A 262 -20.88 -33.33 -15.30
CA VAL A 262 -20.74 -32.54 -14.07
C VAL A 262 -19.34 -31.95 -13.96
N VAL A 263 -18.27 -32.73 -14.11
CA VAL A 263 -16.89 -32.25 -13.94
C VAL A 263 -16.54 -31.20 -14.99
N CYS A 264 -16.85 -31.43 -16.27
CA CYS A 264 -16.51 -30.49 -17.33
C CYS A 264 -17.32 -29.19 -17.20
N SER A 265 -18.63 -29.25 -16.95
CA SER A 265 -19.45 -28.04 -16.78
C SER A 265 -19.10 -27.26 -15.51
N MET A 266 -18.80 -27.94 -14.41
CA MET A 266 -18.35 -27.33 -13.15
C MET A 266 -17.06 -26.53 -13.33
N LYS A 267 -16.03 -27.11 -13.98
CA LYS A 267 -14.78 -26.40 -14.29
C LYS A 267 -15.03 -25.15 -15.14
N CYS A 268 -15.77 -25.31 -16.24
CA CYS A 268 -16.03 -24.22 -17.18
C CYS A 268 -16.75 -23.03 -16.53
N LEU A 269 -17.81 -23.30 -15.75
CA LEU A 269 -18.57 -22.26 -15.05
C LEU A 269 -17.80 -21.63 -13.88
N ARG A 270 -17.20 -22.43 -12.99
CA ARG A 270 -16.47 -21.92 -11.80
C ARG A 270 -15.23 -21.13 -12.20
N SER A 271 -14.53 -21.54 -13.25
CA SER A 271 -13.40 -20.79 -13.83
C SER A 271 -13.86 -19.43 -14.39
N ALA A 272 -14.93 -19.40 -15.19
CA ALA A 272 -15.44 -18.15 -15.78
C ALA A 272 -15.99 -17.16 -14.72
N PHE A 273 -16.60 -17.65 -13.65
CA PHE A 273 -16.98 -16.82 -12.51
C PHE A 273 -15.76 -16.30 -11.72
N SER A 274 -14.62 -16.98 -11.76
CA SER A 274 -13.40 -16.61 -11.04
C SER A 274 -12.55 -15.63 -11.87
N ASP A 275 -11.81 -16.11 -12.88
CA ASP A 275 -10.99 -15.31 -13.79
C ASP A 275 -11.49 -15.47 -15.25
N PRO A 276 -12.35 -14.55 -15.74
CA PRO A 276 -12.87 -14.61 -17.10
C PRO A 276 -11.83 -14.17 -18.15
N SER A 277 -10.70 -13.56 -17.75
CA SER A 277 -9.84 -12.81 -18.66
C SER A 277 -9.14 -13.67 -19.72
N GLN A 278 -9.08 -14.98 -19.51
CA GLN A 278 -8.50 -15.95 -20.43
C GLN A 278 -9.57 -16.70 -21.26
N HIS A 279 -10.84 -16.69 -20.83
CA HIS A 279 -11.90 -17.53 -21.41
C HIS A 279 -12.24 -17.18 -22.86
N TYR A 280 -12.11 -15.92 -23.28
CA TYR A 280 -12.33 -15.52 -24.67
C TYR A 280 -11.24 -16.05 -25.62
N LEU A 281 -9.96 -16.10 -25.18
CA LEU A 281 -8.88 -16.71 -25.97
C LEU A 281 -9.07 -18.23 -26.05
N VAL A 282 -9.40 -18.88 -24.94
CA VAL A 282 -9.73 -20.31 -24.92
C VAL A 282 -10.90 -20.60 -25.86
N LEU A 283 -11.93 -19.75 -25.90
CA LEU A 283 -13.07 -19.88 -26.82
C LEU A 283 -12.65 -19.75 -28.29
N VAL A 284 -11.82 -18.75 -28.64
CA VAL A 284 -11.27 -18.57 -29.99
C VAL A 284 -10.47 -19.80 -30.40
N PHE A 285 -9.51 -20.25 -29.59
CA PHE A 285 -8.68 -21.41 -29.91
C PHE A 285 -9.50 -22.71 -30.00
N THR A 286 -10.46 -22.95 -29.10
CA THR A 286 -11.34 -24.12 -29.15
C THR A 286 -12.16 -24.12 -30.45
N THR A 287 -12.72 -22.96 -30.82
CA THR A 287 -13.59 -22.84 -32.00
C THR A 287 -12.79 -23.00 -33.30
N LEU A 288 -11.64 -22.34 -33.43
CA LEU A 288 -10.80 -22.47 -34.63
C LEU A 288 -10.25 -23.89 -34.78
N PHE A 289 -9.61 -24.41 -33.72
CA PHE A 289 -8.96 -25.72 -33.79
C PHE A 289 -9.95 -26.85 -34.05
N PHE A 290 -11.05 -26.95 -33.30
CA PHE A 290 -11.96 -28.09 -33.40
C PHE A 290 -13.05 -27.97 -34.49
N LYS A 291 -13.41 -26.76 -34.96
CA LYS A 291 -14.40 -26.61 -36.05
C LYS A 291 -13.79 -26.41 -37.45
N TYR A 292 -12.50 -26.08 -37.57
CA TYR A 292 -11.85 -25.81 -38.86
C TYR A 292 -10.57 -26.64 -39.12
N ASP A 293 -9.62 -26.66 -38.18
CA ASP A 293 -8.30 -27.28 -38.42
C ASP A 293 -8.27 -28.80 -38.17
N TYR A 294 -8.93 -29.26 -37.11
CA TYR A 294 -8.87 -30.65 -36.65
C TYR A 294 -9.81 -31.57 -37.44
N ARG A 295 -9.22 -32.59 -38.09
CA ARG A 295 -9.92 -33.58 -38.95
C ARG A 295 -10.18 -34.92 -38.27
N GLY A 296 -10.00 -35.01 -36.95
CA GLY A 296 -10.28 -36.22 -36.18
C GLY A 296 -11.76 -36.35 -35.78
N PRO A 297 -12.10 -37.25 -34.82
CA PRO A 297 -13.46 -37.34 -34.31
C PRO A 297 -13.88 -36.02 -33.64
N GLN A 298 -15.10 -35.58 -33.89
CA GLN A 298 -15.67 -34.41 -33.22
C GLN A 298 -16.25 -34.83 -31.88
N GLU A 299 -15.42 -34.72 -30.84
CA GLU A 299 -15.87 -34.75 -29.44
C GLU A 299 -16.79 -33.54 -29.16
N PRO A 300 -17.74 -33.64 -28.22
CA PRO A 300 -18.68 -32.56 -27.91
C PRO A 300 -17.94 -31.33 -27.34
N PHE A 301 -18.40 -30.13 -27.71
CA PHE A 301 -17.73 -28.86 -27.42
C PHE A 301 -17.31 -28.68 -25.94
N LEU A 302 -18.10 -29.18 -24.99
CA LEU A 302 -17.81 -29.08 -23.56
C LEU A 302 -16.51 -29.81 -23.16
N ILE A 303 -16.22 -30.96 -23.77
CA ILE A 303 -14.97 -31.73 -23.54
C ILE A 303 -13.80 -31.03 -24.22
N ASN A 304 -13.99 -30.59 -25.48
CA ASN A 304 -12.97 -29.82 -26.21
C ASN A 304 -12.56 -28.54 -25.47
N TYR A 305 -13.53 -27.80 -24.92
CA TYR A 305 -13.27 -26.60 -24.13
C TYR A 305 -12.57 -26.92 -22.80
N PHE A 306 -12.95 -28.00 -22.11
CA PHE A 306 -12.27 -28.47 -20.88
C PHE A 306 -10.78 -28.77 -21.13
N CYS A 307 -10.47 -29.42 -22.26
CA CYS A 307 -9.13 -29.77 -22.69
C CYS A 307 -8.33 -28.53 -23.16
N CYS A 308 -8.93 -27.66 -23.99
CA CYS A 308 -8.31 -26.40 -24.40
C CYS A 308 -8.01 -25.49 -23.20
N LEU A 309 -8.90 -25.40 -22.19
CA LEU A 309 -8.66 -24.62 -20.97
C LEU A 309 -7.45 -25.15 -20.18
N PHE A 310 -7.28 -26.47 -20.09
CA PHE A 310 -6.07 -27.07 -19.51
C PHE A 310 -4.82 -26.74 -20.34
N MET A 311 -4.82 -27.07 -21.63
CA MET A 311 -3.67 -26.86 -22.51
C MET A 311 -3.25 -25.39 -22.60
N PHE A 312 -4.20 -24.45 -22.69
CA PHE A 312 -3.95 -23.02 -22.73
C PHE A 312 -3.23 -22.53 -21.45
N SER A 313 -3.66 -22.99 -20.26
CA SER A 313 -3.00 -22.62 -19.00
C SER A 313 -1.52 -23.03 -18.96
N LYS A 314 -1.21 -24.26 -19.39
CA LYS A 314 0.16 -24.80 -19.41
C LYS A 314 1.02 -24.18 -20.53
N VAL A 315 0.44 -23.87 -21.69
CA VAL A 315 1.11 -23.09 -22.75
C VAL A 315 1.37 -21.64 -22.30
N TYR A 316 0.46 -21.03 -21.54
CA TYR A 316 0.67 -19.68 -21.01
C TYR A 316 1.80 -19.63 -19.96
N GLU A 317 1.85 -20.60 -19.04
CA GLU A 317 3.00 -20.77 -18.13
C GLU A 317 4.32 -21.00 -18.90
N PHE A 318 4.28 -21.81 -19.97
CA PHE A 318 5.45 -22.04 -20.82
C PHE A 318 5.95 -20.74 -21.50
N LEU A 319 5.04 -19.92 -22.03
CA LEU A 319 5.39 -18.63 -22.65
C LEU A 319 5.97 -17.63 -21.63
N LEU A 320 5.46 -17.61 -20.39
CA LEU A 320 6.04 -16.80 -19.30
C LEU A 320 7.46 -17.26 -18.93
N LYS A 321 7.71 -18.57 -18.90
CA LYS A 321 9.04 -19.16 -18.66
C LYS A 321 10.01 -18.83 -19.80
N VAL A 322 9.60 -19.03 -21.05
CA VAL A 322 10.40 -18.70 -22.24
C VAL A 322 10.73 -17.20 -22.29
N ARG A 323 9.78 -16.30 -21.96
CA ARG A 323 10.08 -14.86 -21.83
C ARG A 323 11.11 -14.57 -20.74
N PHE A 324 10.98 -15.18 -19.56
CA PHE A 324 11.95 -15.02 -18.47
C PHE A 324 13.37 -15.45 -18.91
N ILE A 325 13.50 -16.63 -19.51
CA ILE A 325 14.76 -17.15 -20.07
C ILE A 325 15.36 -16.16 -21.07
N ILE A 326 14.59 -15.74 -22.07
CA ILE A 326 15.07 -14.87 -23.16
C ILE A 326 15.48 -13.49 -22.64
N THR A 327 14.74 -12.92 -21.68
CA THR A 327 15.15 -11.69 -20.99
C THR A 327 16.44 -11.88 -20.18
N TYR A 328 16.56 -12.96 -19.41
CA TYR A 328 17.68 -13.16 -18.48
C TYR A 328 19.01 -13.51 -19.17
N VAL A 329 18.98 -14.13 -20.36
CA VAL A 329 20.18 -14.61 -21.10
C VAL A 329 20.71 -13.58 -22.12
N ALA A 330 20.16 -12.36 -22.16
CA ALA A 330 20.43 -11.36 -23.20
C ALA A 330 21.87 -10.81 -23.21
N PRO A 331 22.66 -11.00 -24.29
CA PRO A 331 24.08 -10.65 -24.30
C PRO A 331 24.37 -9.14 -24.34
N TRP A 332 23.43 -8.31 -24.79
CA TRP A 332 23.57 -6.84 -24.77
C TRP A 332 23.10 -6.18 -23.47
N GLN A 333 22.73 -6.98 -22.45
CA GLN A 333 22.16 -6.49 -21.18
C GLN A 333 22.91 -6.97 -19.93
N ILE A 334 23.66 -8.06 -20.04
CA ILE A 334 24.48 -8.57 -18.94
C ILE A 334 25.72 -7.68 -18.77
N THR A 335 25.82 -7.07 -17.60
CA THR A 335 27.07 -6.51 -17.07
C THR A 335 28.03 -7.66 -16.72
N TRP A 336 29.22 -7.63 -17.31
CA TRP A 336 30.22 -8.71 -17.22
C TRP A 336 30.98 -8.69 -15.87
N GLY A 337 30.25 -8.67 -14.76
CA GLY A 337 30.78 -8.50 -13.40
C GLY A 337 31.53 -9.71 -12.82
N SER A 338 31.64 -10.82 -13.55
CA SER A 338 32.47 -11.97 -13.18
C SER A 338 32.85 -12.80 -14.40
N ALA A 339 34.08 -13.31 -14.41
CA ALA A 339 34.56 -14.25 -15.43
C ALA A 339 33.68 -15.52 -15.53
N PHE A 340 33.04 -15.95 -14.44
CA PHE A 340 32.12 -17.09 -14.49
C PHE A 340 30.89 -16.82 -15.38
N HIS A 341 30.30 -15.63 -15.29
CA HIS A 341 29.22 -15.23 -16.20
C HIS A 341 29.72 -15.13 -17.65
N ALA A 342 30.95 -14.64 -17.84
CA ALA A 342 31.56 -14.52 -19.15
C ALA A 342 31.74 -15.89 -19.87
N PHE A 343 32.15 -16.93 -19.14
CA PHE A 343 32.26 -18.28 -19.70
C PHE A 343 30.91 -19.00 -19.80
N ALA A 344 30.01 -18.85 -18.82
CA ALA A 344 28.75 -19.60 -18.79
C ALA A 344 27.79 -19.23 -19.94
N GLN A 345 27.84 -18.00 -20.45
CA GLN A 345 26.90 -17.53 -21.46
C GLN A 345 27.12 -18.17 -22.86
N PRO A 346 28.35 -18.28 -23.41
CA PRO A 346 28.62 -19.11 -24.58
C PRO A 346 28.14 -20.56 -24.42
N PHE A 347 28.35 -21.18 -23.26
CA PHE A 347 27.90 -22.56 -22.99
C PHE A 347 26.37 -22.72 -22.88
N SER A 348 25.62 -21.63 -22.65
CA SER A 348 24.15 -21.69 -22.68
C SER A 348 23.58 -21.88 -24.09
N VAL A 349 24.33 -21.56 -25.16
CA VAL A 349 23.86 -21.69 -26.55
C VAL A 349 23.70 -23.16 -26.98
N PRO A 350 24.69 -24.06 -26.80
CA PRO A 350 24.47 -25.51 -27.00
C PRO A 350 23.39 -26.10 -26.06
N HIS A 351 23.26 -25.58 -24.84
CA HIS A 351 22.27 -26.04 -23.86
C HIS A 351 20.84 -25.56 -24.17
N SER A 352 20.65 -24.66 -25.15
CA SER A 352 19.34 -24.03 -25.45
C SER A 352 18.21 -25.03 -25.73
N ALA A 353 18.47 -26.12 -26.46
CA ALA A 353 17.48 -27.17 -26.73
C ALA A 353 17.09 -27.95 -25.47
N MET A 354 18.08 -28.29 -24.63
CA MET A 354 17.85 -28.93 -23.33
C MET A 354 17.08 -28.01 -22.37
N LEU A 355 17.37 -26.72 -22.40
CA LEU A 355 16.71 -25.69 -21.61
C LEU A 355 15.25 -25.49 -22.05
N PHE A 356 14.95 -25.52 -23.35
CA PHE A 356 13.58 -25.48 -23.88
C PHE A 356 12.78 -26.73 -23.45
N LEU A 357 13.40 -27.91 -23.50
CA LEU A 357 12.81 -29.16 -23.00
C LEU A 357 12.55 -29.12 -21.49
N GLN A 358 13.52 -28.62 -20.70
CA GLN A 358 13.35 -28.37 -19.26
C GLN A 358 12.21 -27.38 -18.98
N ALA A 359 12.10 -26.31 -19.76
CA ALA A 359 11.02 -25.33 -19.62
C ALA A 359 9.64 -25.94 -19.94
N MET A 360 9.56 -26.85 -20.92
CA MET A 360 8.32 -27.57 -21.26
C MET A 360 7.91 -28.53 -20.13
N ILE A 361 8.84 -29.35 -19.64
CA ILE A 361 8.61 -30.26 -18.49
C ILE A 361 8.23 -29.43 -17.24
N SER A 362 8.89 -28.29 -17.03
CA SER A 362 8.60 -27.37 -15.95
C SER A 362 7.23 -26.70 -16.06
N ALA A 363 6.75 -26.39 -17.27
CA ALA A 363 5.41 -25.86 -17.47
C ALA A 363 4.34 -26.92 -17.18
N LEU A 364 4.52 -28.15 -17.67
CA LEU A 364 3.60 -29.28 -17.38
C LEU A 364 3.46 -29.50 -15.87
N LEU A 365 4.58 -29.52 -15.14
CA LEU A 365 4.64 -29.70 -13.68
C LEU A 365 4.55 -28.40 -12.85
N SER A 366 4.30 -27.25 -13.48
CA SER A 366 4.28 -25.90 -12.86
C SER A 366 5.43 -25.59 -11.87
N THR A 367 6.61 -26.20 -12.07
CA THR A 367 7.79 -26.01 -11.21
C THR A 367 8.45 -24.65 -11.45
N PRO A 368 9.22 -24.09 -10.51
CA PRO A 368 10.11 -22.97 -10.79
C PRO A 368 11.29 -23.39 -11.68
N LEU A 369 11.74 -22.48 -12.56
CA LEU A 369 13.05 -22.56 -13.22
C LEU A 369 14.03 -21.62 -12.52
N SER A 370 15.05 -22.14 -11.86
CA SER A 370 16.02 -21.34 -11.10
C SER A 370 17.34 -21.16 -11.86
N PRO A 371 17.85 -19.92 -12.04
CA PRO A 371 19.17 -19.67 -12.62
C PRO A 371 20.27 -20.06 -11.62
N VAL A 372 21.20 -20.91 -12.05
CA VAL A 372 22.24 -21.49 -11.20
C VAL A 372 23.30 -20.43 -10.87
N LEU A 373 23.42 -20.06 -9.58
CA LEU A 373 24.32 -18.98 -9.13
C LEU A 373 24.04 -17.64 -9.84
N GLY A 374 22.81 -17.44 -10.31
CA GLY A 374 22.44 -16.30 -11.16
C GLY A 374 23.06 -16.29 -12.57
N SER A 375 23.63 -17.39 -13.05
CA SER A 375 24.17 -17.52 -14.41
C SER A 375 23.08 -17.80 -15.47
N ALA A 376 23.47 -17.81 -16.75
CA ALA A 376 22.61 -18.15 -17.88
C ALA A 376 22.18 -19.64 -17.93
N ILE A 377 22.66 -20.48 -17.01
CA ILE A 377 22.28 -21.90 -16.91
C ILE A 377 21.10 -22.03 -15.94
N PHE A 378 20.02 -22.66 -16.38
CA PHE A 378 18.81 -22.89 -15.59
C PHE A 378 18.66 -24.37 -15.20
N PHE A 379 18.12 -24.63 -14.02
CA PHE A 379 17.62 -25.95 -13.62
C PHE A 379 16.17 -25.89 -13.15
N THR A 380 15.47 -27.03 -13.26
CA THR A 380 14.13 -27.22 -12.70
C THR A 380 14.20 -27.41 -11.19
N SER A 381 13.55 -26.52 -10.44
CA SER A 381 13.33 -26.71 -8.99
C SER A 381 12.18 -27.70 -8.74
N TYR A 382 11.96 -28.07 -7.47
CA TYR A 382 10.84 -28.94 -7.08
C TYR A 382 9.48 -28.21 -7.17
N VAL A 383 8.38 -28.99 -7.21
CA VAL A 383 7.01 -28.47 -7.32
C VAL A 383 6.60 -27.61 -6.10
N ARG A 384 5.90 -26.51 -6.34
CA ARG A 384 5.46 -25.56 -5.29
C ARG A 384 4.08 -24.97 -5.62
N PRO A 385 3.21 -24.78 -4.62
CA PRO A 385 1.92 -24.11 -4.81
C PRO A 385 2.09 -22.63 -5.22
N VAL A 386 0.99 -21.95 -5.53
CA VAL A 386 0.95 -20.53 -5.89
C VAL A 386 1.51 -19.65 -4.76
N LYS A 387 1.14 -19.92 -3.49
CA LYS A 387 1.71 -19.26 -2.29
C LYS A 387 3.25 -19.30 -2.23
N PHE A 388 3.88 -20.26 -2.91
CA PHE A 388 5.32 -20.53 -2.99
C PHE A 388 6.00 -20.98 -1.68
N TRP A 389 5.71 -20.33 -0.55
CA TRP A 389 6.20 -20.69 0.78
C TRP A 389 5.14 -21.49 1.56
N GLU A 390 5.52 -22.55 2.27
CA GLU A 390 4.58 -23.33 3.09
C GLU A 390 4.23 -22.59 4.39
N ARG A 391 5.26 -22.23 5.15
CA ARG A 391 5.17 -21.54 6.46
C ARG A 391 4.75 -20.08 6.28
N ASP A 392 3.81 -19.64 7.12
CA ASP A 392 3.41 -18.23 7.20
C ASP A 392 4.45 -17.41 7.97
N TYR A 393 5.39 -16.83 7.21
CA TYR A 393 6.33 -15.84 7.72
C TYR A 393 5.62 -14.49 7.86
N ASN A 394 5.11 -14.22 9.06
CA ASN A 394 4.52 -12.92 9.41
C ASN A 394 5.50 -12.19 10.32
N THR A 395 5.91 -10.97 9.97
CA THR A 395 6.76 -10.15 10.84
C THR A 395 5.95 -9.67 12.04
N LYS A 396 6.07 -10.38 13.17
CA LYS A 396 5.59 -9.88 14.46
C LYS A 396 6.50 -8.74 14.89
N ARG A 397 5.95 -7.52 14.96
CA ARG A 397 6.67 -6.33 15.42
C ARG A 397 7.24 -6.56 16.83
N VAL A 398 8.47 -6.11 17.02
CA VAL A 398 9.32 -6.42 18.18
C VAL A 398 9.28 -5.22 19.14
N ASP A 399 8.14 -5.02 19.81
CA ASP A 399 7.95 -3.89 20.74
C ASP A 399 8.55 -4.16 22.13
N HIS A 400 8.82 -3.10 22.92
CA HIS A 400 9.36 -3.23 24.29
C HIS A 400 8.48 -4.05 25.25
N SER A 401 7.17 -4.13 24.99
CA SER A 401 6.22 -4.95 25.75
C SER A 401 6.24 -6.45 25.37
N ASN A 402 6.78 -6.80 24.20
CA ASN A 402 6.77 -8.16 23.64
C ASN A 402 8.18 -8.79 23.57
N THR A 403 9.22 -8.07 23.97
CA THR A 403 10.62 -8.50 23.95
C THR A 403 11.08 -9.04 25.30
N ARG A 404 12.10 -9.92 25.28
CA ARG A 404 12.85 -10.26 26.50
C ARG A 404 13.86 -9.16 26.79
N LEU A 405 14.12 -8.89 28.07
CA LEU A 405 15.11 -7.91 28.50
C LEU A 405 16.52 -8.21 27.92
N SER A 406 16.89 -9.49 27.75
CA SER A 406 18.16 -9.87 27.10
C SER A 406 18.24 -9.36 25.66
N SER A 407 17.18 -9.53 24.86
CA SER A 407 17.12 -9.01 23.49
C SER A 407 17.01 -7.48 23.39
N GLN A 408 16.70 -6.78 24.49
CA GLN A 408 16.78 -5.32 24.56
C GLN A 408 18.21 -4.85 24.92
N LEU A 409 19.00 -5.70 25.59
CA LEU A 409 20.39 -5.44 25.95
C LEU A 409 21.37 -5.81 24.81
N GLU A 410 21.05 -6.86 24.04
CA GLU A 410 21.72 -7.26 22.79
C GLU A 410 21.35 -6.32 21.62
N ARG A 411 21.61 -5.02 21.79
CA ARG A 411 21.35 -3.97 20.80
C ARG A 411 22.00 -4.27 19.45
N ASN A 412 21.17 -4.50 18.42
CA ASN A 412 21.56 -4.40 17.02
C ASN A 412 20.92 -3.11 16.45
N PRO A 413 21.65 -1.97 16.36
CA PRO A 413 21.04 -0.65 16.12
C PRO A 413 20.19 -0.58 14.85
N GLY A 414 20.68 -1.11 13.72
CA GLY A 414 19.92 -1.17 12.46
C GLY A 414 18.68 -2.08 12.47
N SER A 415 18.45 -2.87 13.52
CA SER A 415 17.23 -3.68 13.65
C SER A 415 16.04 -2.88 14.21
N ASP A 416 16.30 -1.90 15.09
CA ASP A 416 15.25 -1.06 15.67
C ASP A 416 14.64 -0.10 14.65
N ASP A 417 15.46 0.55 13.81
CA ASP A 417 14.96 1.46 12.75
C ASP A 417 14.07 0.73 11.72
N ASN A 418 14.47 -0.48 11.31
CA ASN A 418 13.65 -1.34 10.46
C ASN A 418 12.37 -1.79 11.16
N ASN A 419 12.44 -2.18 12.43
CA ASN A 419 11.28 -2.51 13.25
C ASN A 419 10.32 -1.33 13.39
N LEU A 420 10.80 -0.09 13.60
CA LEU A 420 10.00 1.14 13.59
C LEU A 420 9.27 1.31 12.26
N ASN A 421 10.03 1.30 11.16
CA ASN A 421 9.57 1.54 9.79
C ASN A 421 8.54 0.50 9.28
N SER A 422 8.45 -0.68 9.89
CA SER A 422 7.45 -1.71 9.55
C SER A 422 5.99 -1.23 9.63
N ILE A 423 5.68 -0.25 10.49
CA ILE A 423 4.30 0.21 10.73
C ILE A 423 3.65 0.85 9.51
N PHE A 424 4.44 1.52 8.65
CA PHE A 424 3.93 2.14 7.42
C PHE A 424 3.40 1.09 6.45
N TYR A 425 4.09 -0.06 6.35
CA TYR A 425 3.65 -1.19 5.53
C TYR A 425 2.46 -1.94 6.14
N GLU A 426 2.33 -1.99 7.47
CA GLU A 426 1.11 -2.49 8.12
C GLU A 426 -0.10 -1.59 7.83
N HIS A 427 0.04 -0.26 7.94
CA HIS A 427 -1.00 0.69 7.58
C HIS A 427 -1.36 0.57 6.08
N LEU A 428 -0.37 0.50 5.20
CA LEU A 428 -0.58 0.30 3.76
C LEU A 428 -1.30 -1.02 3.45
N THR A 429 -1.03 -2.09 4.21
CA THR A 429 -1.76 -3.36 4.10
C THR A 429 -3.22 -3.20 4.50
N ARG A 430 -3.53 -2.47 5.57
CA ARG A 430 -4.92 -2.17 6.01
C ARG A 430 -5.67 -1.29 5.00
N SER A 431 -4.97 -0.37 4.35
CA SER A 431 -5.45 0.47 3.24
C SER A 431 -5.82 -0.39 2.03
N LEU A 432 -4.87 -1.20 1.54
CA LEU A 432 -5.07 -2.16 0.44
C LEU A 432 -6.16 -3.20 0.75
N GLN A 433 -6.28 -3.69 1.99
CA GLN A 433 -7.33 -4.65 2.34
C GLN A 433 -8.73 -4.10 2.07
N GLN A 434 -8.94 -2.79 2.26
CA GLN A 434 -10.21 -2.13 1.99
C GLN A 434 -10.43 -1.89 0.48
N SER A 435 -9.41 -1.37 -0.23
CA SER A 435 -9.56 -0.90 -1.61
C SER A 435 -9.35 -1.96 -2.70
N LEU A 436 -8.40 -2.90 -2.51
CA LEU A 436 -7.73 -3.65 -3.60
C LEU A 436 -8.70 -4.42 -4.51
N TYR A 437 -9.70 -5.12 -3.97
CA TYR A 437 -10.68 -5.80 -4.83
C TYR A 437 -11.42 -4.82 -5.75
N GLY A 438 -11.78 -3.66 -5.20
CA GLY A 438 -12.43 -2.58 -5.94
C GLY A 438 -11.56 -2.04 -7.05
N ASP A 439 -10.30 -1.74 -6.76
CA ASP A 439 -9.34 -1.22 -7.73
C ASP A 439 -9.04 -2.22 -8.86
N LEU A 440 -8.96 -3.51 -8.55
CA LEU A 440 -8.79 -4.59 -9.52
C LEU A 440 -10.02 -4.75 -10.42
N ALA A 441 -11.23 -4.72 -9.86
CA ALA A 441 -12.48 -4.78 -10.64
C ALA A 441 -12.75 -3.51 -11.46
N LEU A 442 -12.27 -2.34 -11.01
CA LEU A 442 -12.20 -1.09 -11.78
C LEU A 442 -11.10 -1.12 -12.86
N GLY A 443 -10.29 -2.18 -12.94
CA GLY A 443 -9.25 -2.38 -13.94
C GLY A 443 -7.98 -1.54 -13.75
N ARG A 444 -7.75 -0.99 -12.55
CA ARG A 444 -6.65 -0.04 -12.29
C ARG A 444 -5.27 -0.64 -12.45
N TRP A 445 -5.10 -1.94 -12.23
CA TRP A 445 -3.83 -2.67 -12.42
C TRP A 445 -3.78 -3.47 -13.74
N GLY A 446 -4.77 -3.28 -14.64
CA GLY A 446 -4.93 -4.08 -15.86
C GLY A 446 -5.39 -5.52 -15.56
N ASN A 447 -5.03 -6.47 -16.43
CA ASN A 447 -5.41 -7.89 -16.26
C ASN A 447 -4.53 -8.55 -15.20
N VAL A 448 -5.18 -9.11 -14.18
CA VAL A 448 -4.55 -9.78 -13.03
C VAL A 448 -5.13 -11.19 -12.89
N SER A 449 -4.24 -12.16 -12.71
CA SER A 449 -4.55 -13.58 -12.48
C SER A 449 -3.86 -14.07 -11.20
N GLN A 450 -4.20 -15.28 -10.74
CA GLN A 450 -3.60 -15.89 -9.55
C GLN A 450 -2.08 -16.06 -9.70
N GLY A 451 -1.32 -15.82 -8.62
CA GLY A 451 0.14 -15.88 -8.59
C GLY A 451 0.86 -14.70 -9.26
N ASP A 452 0.16 -13.64 -9.68
CA ASP A 452 0.82 -12.42 -10.17
C ASP A 452 1.50 -11.64 -9.03
N CYS A 453 2.67 -11.07 -9.34
CA CYS A 453 3.43 -10.22 -8.43
C CYS A 453 3.52 -8.79 -8.98
N PHE A 454 3.29 -7.82 -8.10
CA PHE A 454 3.35 -6.39 -8.40
C PHE A 454 4.35 -5.70 -7.47
N VAL A 455 5.22 -4.86 -8.01
CA VAL A 455 5.96 -3.89 -7.20
C VAL A 455 5.13 -2.61 -7.14
N LEU A 456 4.91 -2.09 -5.93
CA LEU A 456 4.43 -0.74 -5.67
C LEU A 456 5.66 0.11 -5.29
N ALA A 457 5.93 1.14 -6.08
CA ALA A 457 7.05 2.06 -5.87
C ALA A 457 6.53 3.50 -5.71
N SER A 458 7.00 4.17 -4.66
CA SER A 458 6.77 5.59 -4.34
C SER A 458 8.03 6.12 -3.67
N ASP A 459 8.23 7.44 -3.66
CA ASP A 459 9.52 8.11 -3.41
C ASP A 459 10.32 7.54 -2.22
N ASN A 460 9.64 7.25 -1.11
CA ASN A 460 10.21 6.65 0.11
C ASN A 460 9.70 5.24 0.43
N LEU A 461 8.76 4.67 -0.35
CA LEU A 461 8.03 3.43 -0.02
C LEU A 461 8.06 2.43 -1.18
N ASN A 462 8.71 1.29 -0.95
CA ASN A 462 8.84 0.20 -1.93
C ASN A 462 8.33 -1.11 -1.34
N CYS A 463 7.36 -1.75 -1.98
CA CYS A 463 6.85 -3.06 -1.53
C CYS A 463 6.42 -3.98 -2.66
N LEU A 464 6.51 -5.29 -2.43
CA LEU A 464 6.00 -6.32 -3.34
C LEU A 464 4.63 -6.81 -2.84
N VAL A 465 3.61 -6.74 -3.69
CA VAL A 465 2.29 -7.33 -3.47
C VAL A 465 2.17 -8.60 -4.31
N HIS A 466 2.01 -9.74 -3.64
CA HIS A 466 1.76 -11.04 -4.28
C HIS A 466 0.27 -11.41 -4.18
N ILE A 467 -0.37 -11.63 -5.32
CA ILE A 467 -1.77 -12.06 -5.40
C ILE A 467 -1.81 -13.59 -5.27
N VAL A 468 -2.11 -14.09 -4.07
CA VAL A 468 -2.18 -15.52 -3.79
C VAL A 468 -3.46 -16.10 -4.41
N GLU A 469 -4.63 -15.58 -4.02
CA GLU A 469 -5.94 -16.05 -4.50
C GLU A 469 -6.69 -14.91 -5.20
N LEU A 470 -7.40 -15.25 -6.27
CA LEU A 470 -8.32 -14.36 -6.99
C LEU A 470 -9.56 -15.17 -7.34
N ALA A 471 -10.71 -14.76 -6.81
CA ALA A 471 -11.99 -15.38 -7.11
C ALA A 471 -13.11 -14.33 -7.18
N ASN A 472 -14.36 -14.78 -7.27
CA ASN A 472 -15.50 -13.89 -7.47
C ASN A 472 -15.75 -13.02 -6.22
N GLY A 473 -15.59 -11.70 -6.34
CA GLY A 473 -15.76 -10.77 -5.23
C GLY A 473 -14.70 -10.86 -4.11
N LEU A 474 -13.59 -11.60 -4.27
CA LEU A 474 -12.52 -11.69 -3.27
C LEU A 474 -11.12 -11.74 -3.90
N VAL A 475 -10.15 -11.14 -3.22
CA VAL A 475 -8.71 -11.22 -3.51
C VAL A 475 -7.96 -11.48 -2.21
N THR A 476 -7.14 -12.52 -2.20
CA THR A 476 -6.27 -12.88 -1.08
C THR A 476 -4.83 -12.54 -1.46
N PHE A 477 -4.18 -11.64 -0.72
CA PHE A 477 -2.86 -11.12 -1.06
C PHE A 477 -1.91 -11.12 0.14
N GLN A 478 -0.61 -10.96 -0.15
CA GLN A 478 0.44 -10.79 0.83
C GLN A 478 1.35 -9.63 0.40
N LEU A 479 1.60 -8.68 1.30
CA LEU A 479 2.47 -7.52 1.08
C LEU A 479 3.82 -7.73 1.77
N ARG A 480 4.90 -7.39 1.07
CA ARG A 480 6.28 -7.42 1.56
C ARG A 480 6.91 -6.03 1.45
N GLY A 481 7.07 -5.35 2.58
CA GLY A 481 7.72 -4.04 2.66
C GLY A 481 9.24 -4.17 2.59
N LEU A 482 9.87 -3.36 1.74
CA LEU A 482 11.32 -3.30 1.55
C LEU A 482 11.91 -2.10 2.28
N GLU A 483 13.24 -2.00 2.25
CA GLU A 483 13.98 -0.90 2.86
C GLU A 483 13.63 0.46 2.25
N PHE A 484 13.42 1.46 3.13
CA PHE A 484 13.14 2.86 2.76
C PHE A 484 14.31 3.49 2.00
N ARG A 485 15.55 3.20 2.45
CA ARG A 485 16.80 3.49 1.74
C ARG A 485 17.51 2.16 1.52
N GLY A 486 17.18 1.48 0.43
CA GLY A 486 17.83 0.22 0.06
C GLY A 486 19.26 0.42 -0.45
N THR A 487 19.99 -0.69 -0.64
CA THR A 487 21.34 -0.67 -1.22
C THR A 487 21.40 0.08 -2.56
N TYR A 488 22.57 0.61 -2.94
CA TYR A 488 22.77 1.34 -4.20
C TYR A 488 22.32 0.55 -5.46
N CYS A 489 22.41 -0.80 -5.43
CA CYS A 489 21.88 -1.64 -6.50
C CYS A 489 20.35 -1.74 -6.50
N GLN A 490 19.70 -1.76 -5.33
CA GLN A 490 18.24 -1.65 -5.22
C GLN A 490 17.76 -0.26 -5.67
N GLN A 491 18.44 0.81 -5.25
CA GLN A 491 18.09 2.17 -5.64
C GLN A 491 18.16 2.35 -7.15
N ARG A 492 19.18 1.81 -7.83
CA ARG A 492 19.24 1.79 -9.30
C ARG A 492 18.13 1.01 -9.99
N GLU A 493 17.54 -0.01 -9.34
CA GLU A 493 16.35 -0.69 -9.85
C GLU A 493 15.07 0.14 -9.64
N VAL A 494 14.96 0.87 -8.53
CA VAL A 494 13.86 1.83 -8.27
C VAL A 494 13.95 3.04 -9.21
N GLU A 495 15.15 3.54 -9.48
CA GLU A 495 15.43 4.57 -10.51
C GLU A 495 14.97 4.09 -11.88
N ALA A 496 15.30 2.85 -12.29
CA ALA A 496 14.85 2.28 -13.57
C ALA A 496 13.32 2.17 -13.73
N ILE A 497 12.60 2.06 -12.61
CA ILE A 497 11.12 2.07 -12.55
C ILE A 497 10.58 3.51 -12.57
N SER A 498 11.39 4.48 -12.18
CA SER A 498 11.05 5.89 -11.98
C SER A 498 11.40 6.76 -13.20
N GLU A 499 12.46 6.42 -13.92
CA GLU A 499 12.88 6.97 -15.21
C GLU A 499 11.72 6.89 -16.23
N GLY A 500 11.60 7.93 -17.06
CA GLY A 500 10.61 7.99 -18.15
C GLY A 500 11.17 7.38 -19.44
N VAL A 501 10.35 6.63 -20.17
CA VAL A 501 10.75 6.06 -21.49
C VAL A 501 10.47 7.03 -22.65
N GLU A 502 10.11 8.27 -22.33
CA GLU A 502 9.67 9.31 -23.28
C GLU A 502 10.83 10.17 -23.81
N GLU A 503 12.04 10.04 -23.24
CA GLU A 503 13.23 10.86 -23.54
C GLU A 503 14.27 10.17 -24.46
N ASP A 504 14.04 8.91 -24.86
CA ASP A 504 14.92 8.17 -25.79
C ASP A 504 14.54 8.47 -27.25
N GLU A 505 15.29 9.34 -27.93
CA GLU A 505 15.11 9.67 -29.35
C GLU A 505 15.76 8.64 -30.33
N GLY A 506 16.27 7.52 -29.82
CA GLY A 506 17.15 6.62 -30.56
C GLY A 506 16.48 5.62 -31.53
N CYS A 507 17.17 5.35 -32.63
CA CYS A 507 16.90 4.25 -33.55
C CYS A 507 18.22 3.55 -33.91
N CYS A 508 18.45 2.37 -33.34
CA CYS A 508 19.72 1.66 -33.36
C CYS A 508 20.89 2.55 -32.90
N CYS A 509 21.79 2.91 -33.80
CA CYS A 509 22.96 3.76 -33.53
C CYS A 509 22.76 5.24 -33.93
N CYS A 510 21.57 5.62 -34.41
CA CYS A 510 21.24 6.96 -34.88
C CYS A 510 20.18 7.61 -33.98
N GLU A 511 20.11 8.93 -34.00
CA GLU A 511 19.09 9.73 -33.31
C GLU A 511 18.24 10.48 -34.37
N PRO A 512 17.28 9.80 -35.04
CA PRO A 512 16.42 10.42 -36.05
C PRO A 512 15.22 11.17 -35.45
N GLY A 513 15.09 11.21 -34.12
CA GLY A 513 13.89 11.64 -33.43
C GLY A 513 12.75 10.60 -33.52
N HIS A 514 11.59 10.95 -32.96
CA HIS A 514 10.39 10.13 -33.01
C HIS A 514 9.15 10.97 -33.40
N ILE A 515 8.09 10.28 -33.85
CA ILE A 515 6.81 10.92 -34.16
C ILE A 515 6.14 11.32 -32.82
N PRO A 516 5.54 12.53 -32.70
CA PRO A 516 4.85 12.92 -31.48
C PRO A 516 3.80 11.89 -31.06
N HIS A 517 3.82 11.56 -29.76
CA HIS A 517 3.00 10.52 -29.10
C HIS A 517 3.30 9.05 -29.47
N LEU A 518 4.30 8.77 -30.30
CA LEU A 518 4.89 7.43 -30.46
C LEU A 518 6.22 7.33 -29.70
N LEU A 519 6.57 6.13 -29.29
CA LEU A 519 7.91 5.79 -28.80
C LEU A 519 8.91 5.73 -29.96
N SER A 520 10.19 5.94 -29.66
CA SER A 520 11.29 5.62 -30.59
C SER A 520 11.45 4.10 -30.76
N ALA A 521 12.24 3.71 -31.77
CA ALA A 521 12.48 2.29 -32.05
C ALA A 521 13.31 1.62 -30.94
N ASN A 522 14.28 2.33 -30.35
CA ASN A 522 15.07 1.82 -29.23
C ASN A 522 14.20 1.64 -27.97
N ALA A 523 13.40 2.64 -27.61
CA ALA A 523 12.46 2.56 -26.49
C ALA A 523 11.48 1.38 -26.64
N ALA A 524 10.84 1.26 -27.82
CA ALA A 524 9.89 0.19 -28.10
C ALA A 524 10.52 -1.22 -28.10
N PHE A 525 11.79 -1.35 -28.52
CA PHE A 525 12.53 -2.60 -28.46
C PHE A 525 12.98 -2.94 -27.02
N GLY A 526 13.56 -1.97 -26.31
CA GLY A 526 14.02 -2.13 -24.93
C GLY A 526 12.91 -2.55 -23.98
N GLN A 527 11.73 -1.92 -24.06
CA GLN A 527 10.56 -2.26 -23.24
C GLN A 527 10.02 -3.67 -23.47
N ARG A 528 10.19 -4.24 -24.68
CA ARG A 528 9.84 -5.65 -24.97
C ARG A 528 10.76 -6.63 -24.25
N TRP A 529 11.99 -6.21 -23.93
CA TRP A 529 13.02 -7.04 -23.33
C TRP A 529 13.13 -6.89 -21.80
N LEU A 530 12.13 -6.29 -21.14
CA LEU A 530 12.01 -6.27 -19.68
C LEU A 530 11.21 -7.49 -19.18
N ALA A 531 11.54 -8.00 -17.99
CA ALA A 531 10.73 -9.02 -17.29
C ALA A 531 9.54 -8.40 -16.54
N TRP A 532 9.39 -7.08 -16.57
CA TRP A 532 8.37 -6.28 -15.92
C TRP A 532 7.72 -5.30 -16.90
N GLN A 533 6.59 -4.70 -16.51
CA GLN A 533 5.91 -3.63 -17.25
C GLN A 533 5.19 -2.70 -16.26
N VAL A 534 5.15 -1.39 -16.52
CA VAL A 534 4.32 -0.47 -15.72
C VAL A 534 2.84 -0.69 -16.07
N ALA A 535 2.04 -1.06 -15.08
CA ALA A 535 0.61 -1.24 -15.20
C ALA A 535 -0.15 0.09 -15.01
N ALA A 536 0.28 0.91 -14.04
CA ALA A 536 -0.25 2.25 -13.78
C ALA A 536 0.86 3.18 -13.24
N THR A 537 0.91 4.43 -13.70
CA THR A 537 1.90 5.43 -13.25
C THR A 537 1.51 6.15 -11.96
N LYS A 538 0.20 6.32 -11.71
CA LYS A 538 -0.34 6.98 -10.52
C LYS A 538 -1.53 6.20 -10.00
N TYR A 539 -1.26 5.28 -9.09
CA TYR A 539 -2.24 4.59 -8.26
C TYR A 539 -2.27 5.25 -6.88
N VAL A 540 -3.45 5.62 -6.42
CA VAL A 540 -3.63 6.46 -5.23
C VAL A 540 -4.03 5.59 -4.04
N LEU A 541 -3.27 5.66 -2.95
CA LEU A 541 -3.60 5.00 -1.68
C LEU A 541 -3.59 5.99 -0.51
N GLU A 542 -4.44 5.74 0.48
CA GLU A 542 -4.34 6.41 1.78
C GLU A 542 -3.10 5.89 2.52
N GLY A 543 -2.27 6.80 3.03
CA GLY A 543 -1.05 6.49 3.80
C GLY A 543 -0.44 7.73 4.48
N TYR A 544 0.78 7.59 4.97
CA TYR A 544 1.51 8.69 5.63
C TYR A 544 2.68 9.19 4.77
N SER A 545 2.66 10.49 4.50
CA SER A 545 3.83 11.23 4.04
C SER A 545 4.73 11.49 5.25
N ILE A 546 6.00 11.10 5.13
CA ILE A 546 7.04 11.27 6.16
C ILE A 546 7.88 12.49 5.77
N SER A 547 8.16 13.39 6.71
CA SER A 547 9.23 14.39 6.59
C SER A 547 10.23 14.28 7.74
N ASP A 548 11.49 14.02 7.39
CA ASP A 548 12.65 13.93 8.29
C ASP A 548 13.44 15.25 8.32
N ASN A 549 13.41 15.95 9.46
CA ASN A 549 14.22 17.14 9.70
C ASN A 549 15.31 16.84 10.74
N SER A 550 16.57 17.23 10.50
CA SER A 550 17.61 17.10 11.53
C SER A 550 17.34 18.07 12.69
N ALA A 551 17.35 17.55 13.91
CA ALA A 551 17.19 18.36 15.12
C ALA A 551 18.47 19.16 15.45
N LEU A 552 19.64 18.70 14.95
CA LEU A 552 20.94 19.34 15.17
C LEU A 552 20.97 20.77 14.58
N SER A 553 20.56 20.94 13.33
CA SER A 553 20.51 22.25 12.68
C SER A 553 19.47 23.19 13.30
N MET A 554 18.38 22.65 13.85
CA MET A 554 17.32 23.42 14.52
C MET A 554 17.68 23.90 15.94
N LEU A 555 18.75 23.38 16.55
CA LEU A 555 19.18 23.73 17.92
C LEU A 555 20.66 24.15 18.00
N GLN A 556 21.33 24.33 16.86
CA GLN A 556 22.75 24.70 16.84
C GLN A 556 23.01 26.10 17.43
N VAL A 557 22.16 27.08 17.11
CA VAL A 557 22.29 28.48 17.56
C VAL A 557 21.70 28.65 18.97
N PHE A 558 22.35 29.45 19.82
CA PHE A 558 21.88 29.67 21.20
C PHE A 558 20.48 30.31 21.27
N ASP A 559 20.18 31.28 20.40
CA ASP A 559 18.86 31.92 20.34
C ASP A 559 17.72 30.92 20.05
N LEU A 560 18.01 29.86 19.27
CA LEU A 560 17.07 28.77 19.00
C LEU A 560 16.91 27.83 20.21
N ARG A 561 17.97 27.62 21.01
CA ARG A 561 17.87 26.90 22.29
C ARG A 561 17.06 27.71 23.30
N LYS A 562 17.23 29.03 23.32
CA LYS A 562 16.43 29.96 24.12
C LYS A 562 14.95 29.89 23.74
N ALA A 563 14.63 29.97 22.44
CA ALA A 563 13.26 29.82 21.94
C ALA A 563 12.61 28.50 22.40
N LEU A 564 13.32 27.36 22.29
CA LEU A 564 12.84 26.06 22.77
C LEU A 564 12.49 26.09 24.28
N VAL A 565 13.34 26.69 25.12
CA VAL A 565 13.07 26.78 26.57
C VAL A 565 11.92 27.74 26.88
N THR A 566 11.83 28.89 26.20
CA THR A 566 10.67 29.80 26.32
C THR A 566 9.36 29.09 25.92
N TYR A 567 9.35 28.33 24.82
CA TYR A 567 8.17 27.53 24.43
C TYR A 567 7.85 26.41 25.42
N TYR A 568 8.85 25.78 26.03
CA TYR A 568 8.66 24.76 27.08
C TYR A 568 8.00 25.35 28.34
N VAL A 569 8.43 26.54 28.78
CA VAL A 569 7.79 27.24 29.91
C VAL A 569 6.38 27.72 29.54
N LYS A 570 6.17 28.29 28.34
CA LYS A 570 4.84 28.69 27.87
C LYS A 570 3.86 27.50 27.77
N ALA A 571 4.29 26.36 27.22
CA ALA A 571 3.48 25.14 27.16
C ALA A 571 3.16 24.57 28.56
N LEU A 572 4.11 24.63 29.48
CA LEU A 572 3.92 24.19 30.87
C LEU A 572 2.90 25.04 31.62
N VAL A 573 2.88 26.35 31.40
CA VAL A 573 1.82 27.24 31.91
C VAL A 573 0.45 26.86 31.31
N TYR A 574 0.37 26.59 29.99
CA TYR A 574 -0.88 26.13 29.36
C TYR A 574 -1.41 24.85 30.01
N TYR A 575 -0.62 23.78 30.03
CA TYR A 575 -1.08 22.48 30.54
C TYR A 575 -1.37 22.47 32.05
N ALA A 576 -0.63 23.26 32.84
CA ALA A 576 -0.94 23.45 34.26
C ALA A 576 -2.30 24.15 34.44
N VAL A 577 -2.54 25.25 33.70
CA VAL A 577 -3.77 26.04 33.82
C VAL A 577 -4.99 25.31 33.25
N THR A 578 -4.88 24.58 32.15
CA THR A 578 -6.01 23.86 31.52
C THR A 578 -6.37 22.58 32.27
N SER A 579 -5.43 21.91 32.94
CA SER A 579 -5.65 20.66 33.71
C SER A 579 -6.89 20.69 34.61
N HIS A 580 -7.72 19.65 34.53
CA HIS A 580 -8.91 19.49 35.36
C HIS A 580 -8.60 19.37 36.87
N ARG A 581 -7.37 18.99 37.26
CA ARG A 581 -6.96 18.80 38.66
C ARG A 581 -6.21 19.99 39.25
N LEU A 582 -6.20 21.15 38.57
CA LEU A 582 -5.53 22.35 39.06
C LEU A 582 -5.99 22.79 40.45
N GLU A 583 -7.30 22.79 40.71
CA GLU A 583 -7.87 23.18 42.01
C GLU A 583 -7.53 22.17 43.12
N GLU A 584 -7.27 20.91 42.77
CA GLU A 584 -6.82 19.86 43.67
C GLU A 584 -5.33 20.05 44.04
N TRP A 585 -4.47 20.30 43.05
CA TRP A 585 -3.05 20.63 43.24
C TRP A 585 -2.85 21.93 44.05
N LEU A 586 -3.69 22.95 43.80
CA LEU A 586 -3.74 24.18 44.59
C LEU A 586 -4.49 24.01 45.94
N GLY A 587 -5.15 22.87 46.15
CA GLY A 587 -5.74 22.47 47.42
C GLY A 587 -4.73 21.80 48.36
N GLN A 588 -3.89 20.92 47.82
CA GLN A 588 -3.05 19.96 48.54
C GLN A 588 -2.03 20.62 49.49
N PRO A 589 -1.97 20.21 50.78
CA PRO A 589 -1.10 20.86 51.77
C PRO A 589 0.39 20.62 51.53
N THR A 590 0.79 19.41 51.13
CA THR A 590 2.19 19.07 50.86
C THR A 590 2.79 19.88 49.72
N ILE A 591 2.01 20.17 48.67
CA ILE A 591 2.43 21.06 47.58
C ILE A 591 2.54 22.51 48.09
N LYS A 592 1.59 23.00 48.91
CA LYS A 592 1.67 24.34 49.51
C LYS A 592 2.93 24.52 50.36
N GLU A 593 3.22 23.56 51.23
CA GLU A 593 4.40 23.57 52.10
C GLU A 593 5.71 23.58 51.28
N ALA A 594 5.79 22.79 50.21
CA ALA A 594 6.93 22.81 49.29
C ALA A 594 7.05 24.11 48.49
N LEU A 595 5.93 24.76 48.15
CA LEU A 595 5.90 26.04 47.45
C LEU A 595 6.15 27.25 48.36
N CYS A 596 6.02 27.14 49.69
CA CYS A 596 6.16 28.27 50.62
C CYS A 596 7.44 29.11 50.42
N PRO A 597 8.65 28.53 50.25
CA PRO A 597 9.86 29.33 49.99
C PRO A 597 9.76 30.19 48.72
N THR A 598 9.06 29.71 47.69
CA THR A 598 8.91 30.43 46.41
C THR A 598 8.01 31.67 46.48
N LEU A 599 7.27 31.84 47.59
CA LEU A 599 6.49 33.05 47.87
C LEU A 599 7.35 34.20 48.43
N GLU A 600 8.57 33.93 48.87
CA GLU A 600 9.46 34.98 49.39
C GLU A 600 9.89 35.95 48.29
N ARG A 601 9.78 37.26 48.56
CA ARG A 601 10.04 38.32 47.57
C ARG A 601 11.48 38.34 47.04
N ASN A 602 12.42 37.78 47.80
CA ASN A 602 13.85 37.72 47.46
C ASN A 602 14.27 36.31 46.97
N TYR A 603 13.33 35.38 46.78
CA TYR A 603 13.63 34.03 46.31
C TYR A 603 14.18 34.06 44.88
N ALA A 604 15.41 33.57 44.74
CA ALA A 604 16.05 33.26 43.48
C ALA A 604 16.70 31.89 43.57
N ASP A 605 16.58 31.11 42.50
CA ASP A 605 17.13 29.77 42.43
C ASP A 605 18.47 29.81 41.69
N VAL A 606 19.57 29.62 42.43
CA VAL A 606 20.96 29.78 41.98
C VAL A 606 21.55 28.41 41.61
N ASP A 607 20.79 27.63 40.86
CA ASP A 607 21.20 26.30 40.42
C ASP A 607 22.20 26.41 39.25
N PRO A 608 23.36 25.73 39.28
CA PRO A 608 24.37 25.79 38.21
C PRO A 608 23.87 25.39 36.81
N MET A 609 22.67 24.83 36.72
CA MET A 609 22.03 24.39 35.49
C MET A 609 21.38 25.54 34.69
N PHE A 610 21.14 26.71 35.31
CA PHE A 610 20.55 27.87 34.63
C PHE A 610 21.61 28.68 33.88
N ASN A 611 21.30 29.12 32.66
CA ASN A 611 22.26 29.70 31.72
C ASN A 611 21.68 30.94 31.02
N MET A 612 22.33 32.08 31.24
CA MET A 612 22.05 33.39 30.64
C MET A 612 21.87 33.40 29.10
N ASN A 613 22.45 32.44 28.38
CA ASN A 613 22.34 32.34 26.92
C ASN A 613 21.10 31.54 26.45
N ILE A 614 20.32 30.96 27.37
CA ILE A 614 19.22 30.03 27.09
C ILE A 614 17.97 30.38 27.92
N ASP A 615 18.13 30.86 29.15
CA ASP A 615 17.04 31.26 30.03
C ASP A 615 16.65 32.73 29.82
N GLU A 616 15.43 32.98 29.33
CA GLU A 616 14.93 34.33 29.05
C GLU A 616 14.71 35.19 30.31
N ASP A 617 14.34 34.53 31.40
CA ASP A 617 14.11 35.11 32.73
C ASP A 617 15.32 34.93 33.67
N TYR A 618 16.54 34.86 33.12
CA TYR A 618 17.76 34.83 33.92
C TYR A 618 18.01 36.18 34.63
N ASP A 619 18.11 36.16 35.96
CA ASP A 619 18.32 37.36 36.77
C ASP A 619 19.82 37.61 37.02
N PHE A 620 20.38 38.51 36.19
CA PHE A 620 21.76 39.00 36.28
C PHE A 620 22.19 39.48 37.68
N ARG A 621 21.26 39.87 38.57
CA ARG A 621 21.58 40.34 39.92
C ARG A 621 21.62 39.23 40.95
N ALA A 622 20.90 38.14 40.71
CA ALA A 622 20.82 36.98 41.59
C ALA A 622 21.67 35.78 41.10
N ALA A 623 22.23 35.86 39.88
CA ALA A 623 22.98 34.79 39.21
C ALA A 623 22.18 33.47 39.06
N GLY A 624 20.86 33.60 38.88
CA GLY A 624 19.90 32.49 38.81
C GLY A 624 18.53 32.98 38.35
N ILE A 625 17.48 32.19 38.54
CA ILE A 625 16.11 32.59 38.14
C ILE A 625 15.36 33.10 39.37
N SER A 626 14.87 34.34 39.34
CA SER A 626 14.09 34.94 40.44
C SER A 626 12.59 34.89 40.15
N ARG A 627 11.75 34.83 41.21
CA ARG A 627 10.29 34.97 41.03
C ARG A 627 9.96 36.28 40.30
N SER A 628 10.77 37.31 40.52
CA SER A 628 10.65 38.60 39.85
C SER A 628 10.88 38.54 38.34
N SER A 629 11.94 37.87 37.87
CA SER A 629 12.21 37.76 36.43
C SER A 629 11.17 36.87 35.72
N PHE A 630 10.80 35.73 36.31
CA PHE A 630 9.73 34.86 35.80
C PHE A 630 8.41 35.64 35.60
N CYS A 631 7.99 36.43 36.61
CA CYS A 631 6.78 37.24 36.51
C CYS A 631 6.89 38.37 35.45
N ASN A 632 8.09 38.86 35.14
CA ASN A 632 8.26 39.91 34.13
C ASN A 632 8.20 39.35 32.69
N VAL A 633 8.30 38.02 32.50
CA VAL A 633 8.31 37.36 31.17
C VAL A 633 7.04 36.54 30.92
N TYR A 634 6.51 35.84 31.94
CA TYR A 634 5.45 34.84 31.76
C TYR A 634 4.12 35.16 32.45
N LEU A 635 3.99 36.25 33.21
CA LEU A 635 2.75 36.57 33.94
C LEU A 635 1.58 36.87 33.00
N ASP A 636 1.80 37.70 31.98
CA ASP A 636 0.76 38.11 31.02
C ASP A 636 0.19 36.90 30.25
N TRP A 637 1.06 35.96 29.88
CA TRP A 637 0.67 34.67 29.30
C TRP A 637 -0.15 33.82 30.28
N LEU A 638 0.28 33.70 31.55
CA LEU A 638 -0.44 32.95 32.59
C LEU A 638 -1.83 33.54 32.83
N GLN A 639 -1.94 34.87 32.93
CA GLN A 639 -3.22 35.56 33.11
C GLN A 639 -4.15 35.36 31.90
N PHE A 640 -3.60 35.40 30.67
CA PHE A 640 -4.35 35.06 29.46
C PHE A 640 -4.87 33.62 29.47
N CYS A 641 -4.03 32.64 29.83
CA CYS A 641 -4.44 31.24 29.96
C CYS A 641 -5.56 31.04 30.98
N VAL A 642 -5.50 31.72 32.15
CA VAL A 642 -6.54 31.62 33.20
C VAL A 642 -7.86 32.19 32.70
N ALA A 643 -7.84 33.39 32.10
CA ALA A 643 -9.02 34.03 31.54
C ALA A 643 -9.67 33.18 30.43
N ARG A 644 -8.86 32.56 29.57
CA ARG A 644 -9.31 31.66 28.48
C ARG A 644 -9.79 30.29 28.99
N SER A 645 -9.27 29.81 30.13
CA SER A 645 -9.69 28.55 30.76
C SER A 645 -10.99 28.67 31.59
N GLY A 646 -11.44 29.89 31.91
CA GLY A 646 -12.71 30.12 32.64
C GLY A 646 -12.74 29.63 34.09
N LYS A 647 -11.58 29.46 34.74
CA LYS A 647 -11.46 29.02 36.14
C LYS A 647 -11.27 30.22 37.08
N ASN A 648 -12.01 30.25 38.17
CA ASN A 648 -11.94 31.32 39.16
C ASN A 648 -10.78 31.10 40.15
N VAL A 649 -9.54 31.30 39.67
CA VAL A 649 -8.30 31.11 40.45
C VAL A 649 -7.51 32.42 40.53
N ASP A 650 -6.92 32.69 41.70
CA ASP A 650 -6.06 33.85 41.93
C ASP A 650 -4.84 33.84 41.00
N HIS A 651 -4.72 34.87 40.16
CA HIS A 651 -3.70 35.01 39.11
C HIS A 651 -2.82 36.27 39.30
N ASP A 652 -2.86 36.84 40.50
CA ASP A 652 -1.93 37.90 40.93
C ASP A 652 -0.49 37.39 41.06
N ARG A 653 0.48 38.32 40.98
CA ARG A 653 1.93 38.08 41.12
C ARG A 653 2.31 37.26 42.37
N ASN A 654 1.51 37.35 43.43
CA ASN A 654 1.74 36.69 44.72
C ASN A 654 0.96 35.37 44.89
N SER A 655 0.22 34.90 43.87
CA SER A 655 -0.67 33.75 44.02
C SER A 655 0.07 32.41 44.12
N THR A 656 -0.63 31.41 44.67
CA THR A 656 -0.19 30.01 44.68
C THR A 656 -0.10 29.42 43.28
N LEU A 657 -0.94 29.86 42.33
CA LEU A 657 -0.87 29.46 40.92
C LEU A 657 0.44 29.91 40.25
N VAL A 658 0.81 31.19 40.39
CA VAL A 658 2.10 31.69 39.89
C VAL A 658 3.27 30.96 40.55
N SER A 659 3.14 30.61 41.83
CA SER A 659 4.15 29.82 42.57
C SER A 659 4.31 28.40 42.01
N LEU A 660 3.19 27.71 41.73
CA LEU A 660 3.18 26.36 41.16
C LEU A 660 3.78 26.34 39.75
N CYS A 661 3.36 27.26 38.87
CA CYS A 661 3.91 27.38 37.52
C CYS A 661 5.42 27.72 37.53
N PHE A 662 5.85 28.60 38.45
CA PHE A 662 7.26 28.94 38.65
C PHE A 662 8.07 27.71 39.09
N ALA A 663 7.64 27.00 40.14
CA ALA A 663 8.33 25.81 40.63
C ALA A 663 8.39 24.67 39.59
N LEU A 664 7.28 24.43 38.87
CA LEU A 664 7.24 23.49 37.74
C LEU A 664 8.22 23.92 36.62
N SER A 665 8.40 25.22 36.37
CA SER A 665 9.38 25.70 35.37
C SER A 665 10.84 25.50 35.80
N LEU A 666 11.14 25.56 37.10
CA LEU A 666 12.48 25.30 37.64
C LEU A 666 12.80 23.79 37.58
N LEU A 667 11.87 22.95 38.02
CA LEU A 667 11.88 21.49 37.84
C LEU A 667 12.13 21.11 36.37
N ALA A 668 11.35 21.68 35.45
CA ALA A 668 11.39 21.39 34.02
C ALA A 668 12.78 21.60 33.40
N ARG A 669 13.45 22.71 33.78
CA ARG A 669 14.80 23.07 33.33
C ARG A 669 15.87 22.19 34.00
N ARG A 670 15.77 21.94 35.32
CA ARG A 670 16.66 21.02 36.04
C ARG A 670 16.62 19.60 35.47
N ALA A 671 15.43 19.09 35.16
CA ALA A 671 15.25 17.78 34.55
C ALA A 671 15.92 17.70 33.17
N LEU A 672 15.74 18.73 32.32
CA LEU A 672 16.36 18.79 30.99
C LEU A 672 17.89 18.83 31.09
N GLY A 673 18.41 19.67 31.99
CA GLY A 673 19.84 19.82 32.20
C GLY A 673 20.51 18.58 32.80
N THR A 674 19.86 17.93 33.77
CA THR A 674 20.32 16.67 34.37
C THR A 674 20.38 15.55 33.32
N ALA A 675 19.40 15.52 32.40
CA ALA A 675 19.40 14.61 31.28
C ALA A 675 20.49 14.96 30.23
N SER A 676 20.83 16.23 30.06
CA SER A 676 21.93 16.70 29.19
C SER A 676 23.32 16.74 29.87
N HIS A 677 23.53 15.95 30.93
CA HIS A 677 24.81 15.83 31.65
C HIS A 677 25.45 17.19 32.05
N ASN A 678 24.62 18.17 32.40
CA ASN A 678 25.04 19.51 32.83
C ASN A 678 25.82 20.32 31.77
N SER A 679 25.80 19.92 30.50
CA SER A 679 26.55 20.56 29.40
C SER A 679 25.61 21.06 28.29
N PHE A 680 24.83 22.10 28.61
CA PHE A 680 23.98 22.82 27.66
C PHE A 680 24.74 23.49 26.50
N SER A 681 26.07 23.63 26.60
CA SER A 681 26.94 24.23 25.58
C SER A 681 27.02 23.38 24.30
N SER A 682 27.07 22.06 24.45
CA SER A 682 27.05 21.06 23.38
C SER A 682 25.63 20.75 22.94
N VAL A 683 25.34 20.80 21.63
CA VAL A 683 24.01 20.49 21.09
C VAL A 683 23.67 19.01 21.32
N ASP A 684 24.66 18.14 21.21
CA ASP A 684 24.49 16.68 21.18
C ASP A 684 24.02 16.15 22.55
N LEU A 685 24.58 16.68 23.64
CA LEU A 685 24.11 16.38 25.00
C LEU A 685 22.75 17.01 25.29
N LEU A 686 22.44 18.20 24.75
CA LEU A 686 21.09 18.77 24.84
C LEU A 686 20.06 17.90 24.08
N LEU A 687 20.40 17.40 22.89
CA LEU A 687 19.55 16.49 22.11
C LEU A 687 19.32 15.15 22.83
N TYR A 688 20.36 14.57 23.41
CA TYR A 688 20.27 13.38 24.26
C TYR A 688 19.31 13.61 25.44
N GLY A 689 19.49 14.72 26.17
CA GLY A 689 18.62 15.07 27.29
C GLY A 689 17.17 15.33 26.89
N LEU A 690 16.98 16.04 25.78
CA LEU A 690 15.66 16.33 25.20
C LEU A 690 14.94 15.05 24.75
N HIS A 691 15.65 14.11 24.11
CA HIS A 691 15.09 12.83 23.68
C HIS A 691 14.70 11.95 24.88
N ALA A 692 15.52 11.92 25.94
CA ALA A 692 15.18 11.23 27.18
C ALA A 692 13.90 11.79 27.82
N LEU A 693 13.75 13.11 27.92
CA LEU A 693 12.52 13.73 28.43
C LEU A 693 11.31 13.53 27.49
N PHE A 694 11.51 13.58 26.17
CA PHE A 694 10.46 13.36 25.18
C PHE A 694 9.87 11.93 25.28
N LYS A 695 10.74 10.94 25.49
CA LYS A 695 10.38 9.55 25.80
C LYS A 695 9.66 9.42 27.14
N GLY A 696 10.01 10.25 28.13
CA GLY A 696 9.40 10.30 29.46
C GLY A 696 10.32 9.86 30.61
N ASP A 697 11.63 9.76 30.37
CA ASP A 697 12.62 9.28 31.35
C ASP A 697 13.04 10.40 32.33
N PHE A 698 12.10 10.92 33.13
CA PHE A 698 12.36 11.98 34.09
C PHE A 698 13.25 11.52 35.25
N ARG A 699 14.44 12.12 35.37
CA ARG A 699 15.38 11.90 36.49
C ARG A 699 15.40 13.11 37.39
N ILE A 700 14.52 13.13 38.39
CA ILE A 700 14.53 14.17 39.45
C ILE A 700 15.66 13.83 40.43
N THR A 701 16.66 14.70 40.49
CA THR A 701 17.87 14.57 41.33
C THR A 701 17.94 15.61 42.46
N CYS A 702 17.13 16.66 42.38
CA CYS A 702 17.09 17.74 43.36
C CYS A 702 16.02 17.46 44.42
N VAL A 703 16.41 17.43 45.70
CA VAL A 703 15.50 17.19 46.84
C VAL A 703 14.36 18.23 46.90
N ARG A 704 14.60 19.45 46.39
CA ARG A 704 13.61 20.54 46.32
C ARG A 704 12.49 20.29 45.30
N ASP A 705 12.58 19.24 44.49
CA ASP A 705 11.60 18.84 43.48
C ASP A 705 10.81 17.56 43.85
N GLU A 706 11.12 16.91 44.99
CA GLU A 706 10.47 15.64 45.40
C GLU A 706 8.96 15.76 45.66
N TRP A 707 8.46 16.97 45.91
CA TRP A 707 7.03 17.26 46.08
C TRP A 707 6.18 16.85 44.87
N VAL A 708 6.78 16.78 43.68
CA VAL A 708 6.11 16.34 42.44
C VAL A 708 5.71 14.87 42.51
N PHE A 709 6.43 14.03 43.26
CA PHE A 709 6.10 12.61 43.43
C PHE A 709 4.83 12.37 44.27
N GLN A 710 4.28 13.41 44.91
CA GLN A 710 2.96 13.35 45.56
C GLN A 710 1.83 13.12 44.54
N ASP A 711 2.03 13.55 43.29
CA ASP A 711 1.09 13.29 42.20
C ASP A 711 1.82 13.21 40.84
N MET A 712 2.05 11.97 40.40
CA MET A 712 2.72 11.67 39.12
C MET A 712 1.97 12.24 37.90
N GLU A 713 0.71 12.65 38.02
CA GLU A 713 0.01 13.34 36.93
C GLU A 713 0.59 14.73 36.62
N LEU A 714 1.30 15.38 37.56
CA LEU A 714 2.08 16.59 37.26
C LEU A 714 3.14 16.30 36.20
N LEU A 715 3.84 15.16 36.28
CA LEU A 715 4.80 14.74 35.26
C LEU A 715 4.09 14.28 33.99
N HIS A 716 3.09 13.40 34.10
CA HIS A 716 2.48 12.74 32.94
C HIS A 716 1.50 13.62 32.15
N LYS A 717 0.83 14.59 32.78
CA LYS A 717 -0.17 15.48 32.13
C LYS A 717 0.31 16.92 31.95
N VAL A 718 1.32 17.39 32.70
CA VAL A 718 1.89 18.74 32.51
C VAL A 718 3.28 18.67 31.92
N VAL A 719 4.29 18.16 32.64
CA VAL A 719 5.69 18.30 32.22
C VAL A 719 5.99 17.56 30.91
N ALA A 720 5.59 16.29 30.76
CA ALA A 720 5.87 15.50 29.56
C ALA A 720 5.15 16.00 28.29
N PRO A 721 3.85 16.35 28.32
CA PRO A 721 3.20 17.03 27.19
C PRO A 721 3.85 18.38 26.86
N SER A 722 4.37 19.11 27.85
CA SER A 722 5.02 20.40 27.62
C SER A 722 6.34 20.28 26.85
N VAL A 723 7.20 19.31 27.17
CA VAL A 723 8.42 19.02 26.37
C VAL A 723 8.05 18.70 24.92
N ARG A 724 7.02 17.86 24.75
CA ARG A 724 6.54 17.39 23.45
C ARG A 724 5.95 18.53 22.61
N MET A 725 5.16 19.42 23.22
CA MET A 725 4.58 20.60 22.57
C MET A 725 5.65 21.67 22.28
N ALA A 726 6.62 21.87 23.16
CA ALA A 726 7.73 22.81 22.94
C ALA A 726 8.51 22.49 21.65
N LEU A 727 8.78 21.20 21.41
CA LEU A 727 9.43 20.75 20.18
C LEU A 727 8.60 21.05 18.93
N LYS A 728 7.27 21.02 19.02
CA LYS A 728 6.37 21.37 17.91
C LYS A 728 6.34 22.89 17.67
N LEU A 729 6.15 23.69 18.71
CA LEU A 729 6.16 25.15 18.63
C LEU A 729 7.51 25.67 18.11
N HIS A 730 8.62 25.06 18.55
CA HIS A 730 9.96 25.35 18.05
C HIS A 730 10.16 24.99 16.57
N GLN A 731 9.46 23.96 16.06
CA GLN A 731 9.45 23.66 14.63
C GLN A 731 8.70 24.74 13.83
N ASP A 732 7.55 25.20 14.33
CA ASP A 732 6.72 26.19 13.63
C ASP A 732 7.28 27.62 13.72
N HIS A 733 8.13 27.92 14.71
CA HIS A 733 8.91 29.16 14.79
C HIS A 733 9.76 29.44 13.53
N PHE A 734 10.20 28.40 12.80
CA PHE A 734 10.90 28.56 11.51
C PHE A 734 9.97 28.88 10.33
N MET A 735 8.65 28.72 10.50
CA MET A 735 7.63 29.04 9.49
C MET A 735 7.02 30.42 9.73
N SER A 736 6.73 30.77 10.99
CA SER A 736 6.16 32.06 11.38
C SER A 736 6.49 32.46 12.83
N ALA A 737 7.75 32.83 13.09
CA ALA A 737 8.22 33.31 14.40
C ALA A 737 7.31 34.39 15.02
N ASP A 738 7.00 35.43 14.25
CA ASP A 738 6.24 36.62 14.67
C ASP A 738 4.79 36.28 15.10
N GLU A 739 4.21 35.19 14.60
CA GLU A 739 2.81 34.82 14.91
C GLU A 739 2.62 34.31 16.35
N TYR A 740 3.69 33.89 17.03
CA TYR A 740 3.64 33.36 18.41
C TYR A 740 4.08 34.38 19.48
N GLU A 741 4.25 35.65 19.12
CA GLU A 741 4.31 36.75 20.09
C GLU A 741 2.91 37.09 20.65
N ASP A 742 1.86 36.94 19.84
CA ASP A 742 0.47 37.06 20.32
C ASP A 742 0.07 35.83 21.17
N HIS A 743 -0.59 36.11 22.29
CA HIS A 743 -1.12 35.10 23.19
C HIS A 743 -2.39 34.42 22.65
N ALA A 744 -3.20 35.12 21.83
CA ALA A 744 -4.42 34.51 21.28
C ALA A 744 -4.11 33.44 20.22
N THR A 745 -3.24 33.75 19.26
CA THR A 745 -2.72 32.77 18.28
C THR A 745 -2.04 31.59 18.96
N LEU A 746 -1.16 31.84 19.94
CA LEU A 746 -0.42 30.77 20.62
C LEU A 746 -1.33 29.82 21.40
N PHE A 747 -2.33 30.34 22.13
CA PHE A 747 -3.29 29.50 22.86
C PHE A 747 -4.12 28.65 21.90
N ASP A 748 -4.65 29.26 20.84
CA ASP A 748 -5.49 28.53 19.89
C ASP A 748 -4.66 27.54 19.05
N ALA A 749 -3.38 27.83 18.78
CA ALA A 749 -2.44 26.88 18.16
C ALA A 749 -2.22 25.64 19.05
N ILE A 750 -1.82 25.82 20.33
CA ILE A 750 -1.61 24.70 21.27
C ILE A 750 -2.90 23.87 21.41
N SER A 751 -4.05 24.52 21.57
CA SER A 751 -5.33 23.83 21.71
C SER A 751 -5.79 23.14 20.41
N ASN A 752 -5.32 23.57 19.24
CA ASN A 752 -5.56 22.87 17.98
C ASN A 752 -4.61 21.70 17.77
N TYR A 753 -3.34 21.80 18.18
CA TYR A 753 -2.41 20.67 18.15
C TYR A 753 -2.84 19.57 19.12
N GLU A 754 -3.24 19.91 20.35
CA GLU A 754 -3.75 18.97 21.36
C GLU A 754 -4.91 18.10 20.86
N LYS A 755 -5.75 18.62 19.94
CA LYS A 755 -6.91 17.90 19.38
C LYS A 755 -6.60 17.11 18.10
N ASN A 756 -5.59 17.50 17.32
CA ASN A 756 -5.37 16.98 15.96
C ASN A 756 -4.02 16.27 15.75
N LEU A 757 -3.01 16.56 16.57
CA LEU A 757 -1.63 16.11 16.42
C LEU A 757 -1.24 15.21 17.60
N VAL A 758 -0.95 13.94 17.33
CA VAL A 758 -0.42 13.04 18.37
C VAL A 758 1.09 13.21 18.46
N ILE A 759 1.59 13.72 19.60
CA ILE A 759 3.02 13.84 19.88
C ILE A 759 3.45 12.76 20.89
N SER A 760 4.24 11.79 20.44
CA SER A 760 4.76 10.70 21.27
C SER A 760 6.02 10.09 20.68
N HIS A 761 6.71 9.26 21.47
CA HIS A 761 7.88 8.52 21.01
C HIS A 761 7.46 7.31 20.15
N GLU A 762 8.22 6.92 19.12
CA GLU A 762 7.76 5.90 18.16
C GLU A 762 7.62 4.48 18.73
N ALA A 763 8.26 4.21 19.87
CA ALA A 763 8.11 2.96 20.63
C ALA A 763 6.96 3.00 21.66
N ASP A 764 6.21 4.11 21.74
CA ASP A 764 5.01 4.25 22.58
C ASP A 764 3.82 3.49 21.93
N PRO A 765 3.12 2.60 22.65
CA PRO A 765 1.89 1.98 22.14
C PRO A 765 0.85 3.00 21.63
N ALA A 766 0.81 4.21 22.19
CA ALA A 766 -0.03 5.30 21.71
C ALA A 766 0.29 5.70 20.26
N TRP A 767 1.57 5.83 19.90
CA TRP A 767 2.03 6.11 18.53
C TRP A 767 1.51 5.06 17.56
N ARG A 768 1.71 3.78 17.90
CA ARG A 768 1.23 2.65 17.12
C ARG A 768 -0.29 2.68 16.96
N SER A 769 -1.04 2.96 18.03
CA SER A 769 -2.50 3.04 17.96
C SER A 769 -2.99 4.17 17.05
N ALA A 770 -2.34 5.34 17.09
CA ALA A 770 -2.69 6.52 16.30
C ALA A 770 -2.42 6.33 14.79
N VAL A 771 -1.30 5.71 14.42
CA VAL A 771 -1.00 5.36 13.02
C VAL A 771 -1.99 4.31 12.49
N LEU A 772 -2.43 3.36 13.30
CA LEU A 772 -3.36 2.31 12.90
C LEU A 772 -4.84 2.71 12.96
N SER A 773 -5.19 3.78 13.69
CA SER A 773 -6.49 4.44 13.66
C SER A 773 -6.60 5.57 12.62
N SER A 774 -5.53 5.80 11.84
CA SER A 774 -5.46 6.79 10.76
C SER A 774 -5.66 8.26 11.21
N VAL A 775 -5.00 8.65 12.32
CA VAL A 775 -4.91 10.04 12.82
C VAL A 775 -4.29 10.99 11.76
N PRO A 776 -4.76 12.24 11.59
CA PRO A 776 -4.34 13.11 10.48
C PRO A 776 -2.87 13.54 10.54
N SER A 777 -2.32 13.83 11.72
CA SER A 777 -0.89 14.15 11.88
C SER A 777 -0.30 13.60 13.18
N LEU A 778 0.99 13.27 13.13
CA LEU A 778 1.76 12.82 14.29
C LEU A 778 3.18 13.43 14.27
N LEU A 779 3.81 13.61 15.44
CA LEU A 779 5.21 14.06 15.56
C LEU A 779 5.98 13.21 16.57
N ALA A 780 7.18 12.77 16.19
CA ALA A 780 8.14 12.07 17.03
C ALA A 780 9.55 12.66 16.91
N LEU A 781 10.37 12.48 17.95
CA LEU A 781 11.81 12.73 17.94
C LEU A 781 12.54 11.37 17.89
N ARG A 782 12.99 10.95 16.71
CA ARG A 782 13.76 9.73 16.50
C ARG A 782 15.24 9.98 16.80
N HIS A 783 15.88 9.01 17.42
CA HIS A 783 17.33 8.89 17.50
C HIS A 783 17.78 7.80 16.51
N VAL A 784 18.58 8.16 15.50
CA VAL A 784 19.17 7.21 14.55
C VAL A 784 20.62 6.99 14.94
N PHE A 785 20.98 5.75 15.23
CA PHE A 785 22.34 5.35 15.59
C PHE A 785 23.02 4.74 14.36
N ASP A 786 23.83 5.53 13.67
CA ASP A 786 24.76 5.04 12.63
C ASP A 786 26.12 4.75 13.27
N ASP A 787 26.87 3.77 12.77
CA ASP A 787 28.17 3.31 13.35
C ASP A 787 29.26 4.40 13.42
N SER A 788 28.98 5.61 12.92
CA SER A 788 29.88 6.78 12.98
C SER A 788 29.23 8.08 13.51
N SER A 789 27.92 8.10 13.84
CA SER A 789 27.24 9.32 14.31
C SER A 789 25.88 9.07 14.99
N ASP A 790 25.67 9.69 16.16
CA ASP A 790 24.37 9.82 16.83
C ASP A 790 23.54 10.94 16.18
N ASP A 791 22.47 10.61 15.44
CA ASP A 791 21.80 11.54 14.53
C ASP A 791 20.30 11.71 14.88
N TYR A 792 19.97 12.82 15.56
CA TYR A 792 18.61 13.12 16.04
C TYR A 792 17.74 13.78 14.97
N LYS A 793 16.54 13.22 14.73
CA LYS A 793 15.65 13.64 13.65
C LYS A 793 14.21 13.84 14.15
N ILE A 794 13.65 15.02 13.89
CA ILE A 794 12.22 15.28 14.08
C ILE A 794 11.48 14.67 12.88
N ILE A 795 10.63 13.70 13.15
CA ILE A 795 9.82 13.02 12.13
C ILE A 795 8.38 13.47 12.31
N MET A 796 7.85 14.16 11.29
CA MET A 796 6.44 14.49 11.20
C MET A 796 5.77 13.56 10.20
N LEU A 797 4.67 12.94 10.63
CA LEU A 797 3.80 12.13 9.78
C LEU A 797 2.56 12.94 9.42
N ASN A 798 2.28 13.07 8.13
CA ASN A 798 1.07 13.71 7.64
C ASN A 798 0.27 12.71 6.79
N LYS A 799 -0.97 12.42 7.21
CA LYS A 799 -1.87 11.53 6.48
C LYS A 799 -2.25 12.17 5.15
N ARG A 800 -1.92 11.52 4.03
CA ARG A 800 -2.10 12.03 2.67
C ARG A 800 -2.45 10.91 1.70
N HIS A 801 -2.91 11.30 0.51
CA HIS A 801 -3.08 10.40 -0.63
C HIS A 801 -1.73 10.25 -1.35
N LEU A 802 -1.09 9.10 -1.17
CA LEU A 802 0.22 8.81 -1.78
C LEU A 802 0.04 8.24 -3.19
N SER A 803 0.88 8.67 -4.13
CA SER A 803 0.94 8.14 -5.48
C SER A 803 2.01 7.05 -5.62
N PHE A 804 1.56 5.83 -5.92
CA PHE A 804 2.42 4.70 -6.25
C PHE A 804 2.43 4.45 -7.76
N ARG A 805 3.59 4.10 -8.32
CA ARG A 805 3.68 3.36 -9.58
C ARG A 805 3.37 1.88 -9.30
N VAL A 806 2.59 1.26 -10.16
CA VAL A 806 2.23 -0.17 -10.10
C VAL A 806 2.94 -0.88 -11.24
N ILE A 807 3.84 -1.81 -10.92
CA ILE A 807 4.69 -2.52 -11.89
C ILE A 807 4.35 -4.00 -11.82
N LYS A 808 3.80 -4.56 -12.90
CA LYS A 808 3.53 -6.01 -13.01
C LYS A 808 4.81 -6.72 -13.42
N VAL A 809 5.29 -7.63 -12.58
CA VAL A 809 6.48 -8.45 -12.83
C VAL A 809 6.05 -9.83 -13.35
N ASN A 810 6.85 -10.43 -14.23
CA ASN A 810 6.64 -11.82 -14.65
C ASN A 810 6.76 -12.77 -13.43
N ARG A 811 5.66 -13.39 -13.03
CA ARG A 811 5.60 -14.31 -11.88
C ARG A 811 6.59 -15.48 -11.96
N GLU A 812 6.94 -15.95 -13.17
CA GLU A 812 7.92 -17.03 -13.35
C GLU A 812 9.36 -16.54 -13.13
N CYS A 813 9.65 -15.26 -13.36
CA CYS A 813 10.91 -14.63 -12.94
C CYS A 813 11.01 -14.60 -11.41
N VAL A 814 9.94 -14.18 -10.72
CA VAL A 814 9.88 -14.13 -9.24
C VAL A 814 10.03 -15.54 -8.65
N ARG A 815 9.21 -16.52 -9.08
CA ARG A 815 9.29 -17.91 -8.64
C ARG A 815 10.69 -18.51 -8.91
N GLY A 816 11.30 -18.19 -10.05
CA GLY A 816 12.63 -18.65 -10.44
C GLY A 816 13.77 -18.07 -9.59
N LEU A 817 13.77 -16.75 -9.37
CA LEU A 817 14.77 -16.06 -8.55
C LEU A 817 14.67 -16.48 -7.08
N TRP A 818 13.46 -16.52 -6.50
CA TRP A 818 13.24 -17.02 -5.13
C TRP A 818 13.71 -18.47 -4.95
N ALA A 819 13.47 -19.34 -5.94
CA ALA A 819 13.94 -20.72 -5.90
C ALA A 819 15.48 -20.83 -6.01
N GLY A 820 16.10 -20.00 -6.86
CA GLY A 820 17.55 -19.89 -6.98
C GLY A 820 18.20 -19.38 -5.69
N GLN A 821 17.68 -18.30 -5.12
CA GLN A 821 18.18 -17.70 -3.88
C GLN A 821 18.07 -18.69 -2.70
N GLN A 822 16.96 -19.42 -2.58
CA GLN A 822 16.85 -20.51 -1.59
C GLN A 822 17.87 -21.63 -1.83
N GLN A 823 18.07 -22.07 -3.08
CA GLN A 823 19.04 -23.11 -3.40
C GLN A 823 20.47 -22.66 -3.06
N GLU A 824 20.84 -21.42 -3.38
CA GLU A 824 22.21 -20.97 -3.21
C GLU A 824 22.57 -20.54 -1.77
N LEU A 825 21.62 -20.01 -1.00
CA LEU A 825 21.82 -19.71 0.44
C LEU A 825 21.60 -20.93 1.34
N VAL A 826 20.50 -21.67 1.18
CA VAL A 826 20.12 -22.74 2.13
C VAL A 826 20.77 -24.08 1.77
N TYR A 827 20.76 -24.47 0.49
CA TYR A 827 21.26 -25.79 0.08
C TYR A 827 22.78 -25.79 -0.17
N LEU A 828 23.31 -24.78 -0.88
CA LEU A 828 24.76 -24.62 -1.07
C LEU A 828 25.46 -23.97 0.14
N ARG A 829 24.71 -23.50 1.15
CA ARG A 829 25.19 -22.95 2.43
C ARG A 829 26.24 -21.84 2.29
N ASN A 830 26.22 -21.08 1.20
CA ASN A 830 27.21 -20.04 0.97
C ASN A 830 26.89 -18.81 1.84
N ARG A 831 27.93 -18.24 2.45
CA ARG A 831 27.85 -17.15 3.45
C ARG A 831 28.53 -15.85 3.00
N ASN A 832 28.96 -15.75 1.75
CA ASN A 832 29.53 -14.50 1.23
C ASN A 832 28.44 -13.40 1.23
N PRO A 833 28.66 -12.23 1.86
CA PRO A 833 27.69 -11.12 1.86
C PRO A 833 27.54 -10.44 0.49
N GLU A 834 28.58 -10.44 -0.34
CA GLU A 834 28.58 -9.85 -1.71
C GLU A 834 27.86 -10.75 -2.74
N ARG A 835 26.76 -11.41 -2.33
CA ARG A 835 26.20 -12.55 -3.07
C ARG A 835 24.74 -12.37 -3.48
N GLY A 836 24.55 -12.33 -4.79
CA GLY A 836 23.25 -12.16 -5.44
C GLY A 836 23.08 -10.78 -6.09
N SER A 837 23.85 -9.79 -5.62
CA SER A 837 24.03 -8.47 -6.20
C SER A 837 24.85 -8.52 -7.50
N ILE A 838 24.28 -9.10 -8.56
CA ILE A 838 24.73 -8.74 -9.92
C ILE A 838 24.41 -7.25 -10.09
N GLN A 839 25.48 -6.44 -10.10
CA GLN A 839 25.39 -5.00 -10.22
C GLN A 839 24.65 -4.64 -11.52
N ASN A 840 23.57 -3.86 -11.42
CA ASN A 840 22.79 -3.33 -12.54
C ASN A 840 21.88 -4.32 -13.34
N ALA A 841 21.22 -5.28 -12.68
CA ALA A 841 20.22 -6.18 -13.29
C ALA A 841 18.82 -5.55 -13.57
N LYS A 842 18.78 -4.31 -14.09
CA LYS A 842 17.56 -3.46 -14.25
C LYS A 842 16.39 -4.16 -14.95
N GLN A 843 16.63 -5.12 -15.84
CA GLN A 843 15.59 -5.79 -16.66
C GLN A 843 14.85 -6.89 -15.92
N ALA A 844 15.48 -7.48 -14.90
CA ALA A 844 14.92 -8.55 -14.07
C ALA A 844 14.41 -8.04 -12.71
N LEU A 845 14.86 -6.86 -12.25
CA LEU A 845 14.64 -6.34 -10.89
C LEU A 845 15.13 -7.33 -9.82
N ARG A 846 16.34 -7.88 -10.03
CA ARG A 846 16.84 -9.00 -9.21
C ARG A 846 17.01 -8.60 -7.75
N ASN A 847 17.50 -7.39 -7.47
CA ASN A 847 17.76 -6.97 -6.10
C ASN A 847 16.44 -6.75 -5.34
N ILE A 848 15.46 -6.07 -5.94
CA ILE A 848 14.10 -5.90 -5.40
C ILE A 848 13.40 -7.25 -5.16
N ILE A 849 13.51 -8.19 -6.10
CA ILE A 849 12.90 -9.53 -5.97
C ILE A 849 13.61 -10.36 -4.89
N ASN A 850 14.95 -10.31 -4.82
CA ASN A 850 15.71 -11.09 -3.84
C ASN A 850 15.55 -10.54 -2.42
N SER A 851 15.56 -9.22 -2.20
CA SER A 851 15.32 -8.63 -0.87
C SER A 851 13.91 -8.96 -0.38
N SER A 852 12.93 -9.11 -1.28
CA SER A 852 11.57 -9.58 -0.97
C SER A 852 11.42 -11.09 -0.66
N CYS A 853 12.49 -11.88 -0.58
CA CYS A 853 12.37 -13.27 -0.11
C CYS A 853 12.04 -13.31 1.40
N ASP A 854 11.20 -14.23 1.85
CA ASP A 854 10.91 -14.37 3.28
C ASP A 854 12.18 -14.73 4.07
N GLN A 855 12.29 -14.22 5.30
CA GLN A 855 13.42 -14.50 6.18
C GLN A 855 13.52 -16.02 6.46
N PRO A 856 14.73 -16.63 6.47
CA PRO A 856 16.06 -16.01 6.45
C PRO A 856 16.71 -15.94 5.05
N ILE A 857 15.93 -15.98 3.96
CA ILE A 857 16.45 -16.02 2.58
C ILE A 857 16.58 -14.61 1.98
N GLY A 858 15.68 -13.70 2.36
CA GLY A 858 15.76 -12.26 2.10
C GLY A 858 15.62 -11.46 3.38
N TYR A 859 15.47 -10.15 3.22
CA TYR A 859 15.49 -9.15 4.30
C TYR A 859 14.35 -8.13 4.17
N PRO A 860 13.07 -8.55 3.99
CA PRO A 860 11.95 -7.63 4.03
C PRO A 860 11.79 -7.05 5.44
N ILE A 861 11.57 -5.74 5.52
CA ILE A 861 11.25 -5.01 6.76
C ILE A 861 9.93 -5.53 7.36
N TYR A 862 8.96 -5.82 6.49
CA TYR A 862 7.62 -6.23 6.89
C TYR A 862 7.11 -7.31 5.93
N VAL A 863 6.57 -8.39 6.48
CA VAL A 863 5.80 -9.38 5.72
C VAL A 863 4.43 -9.48 6.35
N SER A 864 3.40 -9.10 5.59
CA SER A 864 2.03 -9.09 6.06
C SER A 864 1.54 -10.51 6.36
N PRO A 865 0.59 -10.67 7.29
CA PRO A 865 -0.29 -11.83 7.24
C PRO A 865 -0.98 -11.89 5.88
N ILE A 866 -1.36 -13.09 5.46
CA ILE A 866 -2.21 -13.28 4.28
C ILE A 866 -3.56 -12.59 4.56
N THR A 867 -3.91 -11.59 3.75
CA THR A 867 -5.10 -10.74 3.98
C THR A 867 -6.08 -10.84 2.83
N THR A 868 -7.36 -10.81 3.16
CA THR A 868 -8.49 -10.89 2.21
C THR A 868 -9.12 -9.52 2.03
N SER A 869 -9.12 -9.02 0.79
CA SER A 869 -9.92 -7.88 0.33
C SER A 869 -11.20 -8.42 -0.32
N PHE A 870 -12.33 -7.78 -0.04
CA PHE A 870 -13.64 -8.20 -0.53
C PHE A 870 -14.30 -7.10 -1.36
N LEU A 871 -15.17 -7.50 -2.29
CA LEU A 871 -16.08 -6.58 -3.00
C LEU A 871 -16.81 -5.64 -2.03
N GLU A 872 -17.25 -6.18 -0.90
CA GLU A 872 -18.03 -5.48 0.11
C GLU A 872 -17.22 -4.54 1.03
N THR A 873 -15.89 -4.37 0.82
CA THR A 873 -15.06 -3.38 1.57
C THR A 873 -14.70 -2.12 0.79
N SER A 874 -14.94 -2.07 -0.53
CA SER A 874 -14.59 -0.92 -1.35
C SER A 874 -15.79 0.00 -1.57
N ASP A 875 -15.80 1.17 -0.91
CA ASP A 875 -16.88 2.15 -1.02
C ASP A 875 -17.09 2.64 -2.46
N GLN A 876 -16.00 2.85 -3.22
CA GLN A 876 -16.08 3.28 -4.62
C GLN A 876 -16.84 2.28 -5.50
N LEU A 877 -16.66 0.97 -5.27
CA LEU A 877 -17.33 -0.07 -6.05
C LEU A 877 -18.74 -0.39 -5.53
N CYS A 878 -18.94 -0.33 -4.21
CA CYS A 878 -20.28 -0.39 -3.59
C CYS A 878 -21.19 0.76 -4.06
N GLY A 879 -20.62 1.93 -4.37
CA GLY A 879 -21.33 3.05 -4.99
C GLY A 879 -21.72 2.86 -6.47
N LEU A 880 -21.17 1.85 -7.15
CA LEU A 880 -21.49 1.52 -8.56
C LEU A 880 -22.41 0.31 -8.69
N ILE A 881 -22.10 -0.79 -8.00
CA ILE A 881 -22.83 -2.07 -8.08
C ILE A 881 -24.00 -2.09 -7.09
N GLY A 882 -23.93 -1.27 -6.03
CA GLY A 882 -24.78 -1.34 -4.85
C GLY A 882 -24.10 -2.09 -3.71
N GLY A 883 -24.31 -1.62 -2.48
CA GLY A 883 -23.82 -2.29 -1.27
C GLY A 883 -24.61 -3.57 -0.93
N PRO A 884 -24.19 -4.32 0.11
CA PRO A 884 -24.73 -5.65 0.42
C PRO A 884 -26.26 -5.66 0.61
N LEU A 885 -26.90 -6.68 0.05
CA LEU A 885 -28.35 -6.79 -0.02
C LEU A 885 -28.92 -7.30 1.31
N SER A 886 -29.73 -6.46 1.96
CA SER A 886 -30.58 -6.87 3.08
C SER A 886 -32.03 -6.99 2.62
N LEU A 887 -32.71 -8.06 3.06
CA LEU A 887 -34.16 -8.22 2.90
C LEU A 887 -34.95 -7.01 3.41
N SER A 888 -34.46 -6.30 4.43
CA SER A 888 -35.09 -5.05 4.91
C SER A 888 -34.95 -3.89 3.93
N ARG A 889 -33.81 -3.76 3.24
CA ARG A 889 -33.62 -2.76 2.17
C ARG A 889 -34.42 -3.11 0.93
N PHE A 890 -34.47 -4.39 0.55
CA PHE A 890 -35.27 -4.87 -0.57
C PHE A 890 -36.77 -4.72 -0.31
N GLY A 891 -37.25 -5.07 0.88
CA GLY A 891 -38.62 -4.80 1.33
C GLY A 891 -38.94 -3.31 1.34
N GLY A 892 -38.06 -2.47 1.89
CA GLY A 892 -38.22 -1.01 1.85
C GLY A 892 -38.22 -0.43 0.43
N ALA A 893 -37.43 -0.99 -0.49
CA ALA A 893 -37.43 -0.61 -1.90
C ALA A 893 -38.69 -1.06 -2.63
N ILE A 894 -39.21 -2.26 -2.35
CA ILE A 894 -40.49 -2.74 -2.88
C ILE A 894 -41.66 -1.92 -2.33
N VAL A 895 -41.71 -1.64 -1.02
CA VAL A 895 -42.75 -0.78 -0.42
C VAL A 895 -42.63 0.65 -0.95
N GLY A 896 -41.42 1.18 -1.13
CA GLY A 896 -41.17 2.49 -1.73
C GLY A 896 -41.59 2.55 -3.21
N PHE A 897 -41.34 1.49 -3.99
CA PHE A 897 -41.79 1.38 -5.38
C PHE A 897 -43.31 1.21 -5.46
N TRP A 898 -43.89 0.36 -4.63
CA TRP A 898 -45.34 0.13 -4.52
C TRP A 898 -46.08 1.38 -4.10
N ASN A 899 -45.53 2.17 -3.17
CA ASN A 899 -46.11 3.46 -2.78
C ASN A 899 -45.99 4.50 -3.92
N ARG A 900 -44.86 4.56 -4.65
CA ARG A 900 -44.73 5.41 -5.86
C ARG A 900 -45.69 4.98 -6.98
N LEU A 901 -45.92 3.67 -7.13
CA LEU A 901 -46.88 3.11 -8.08
C LEU A 901 -48.31 3.46 -7.67
N LYS A 902 -48.65 3.29 -6.38
CA LYS A 902 -49.94 3.65 -5.79
C LYS A 902 -50.24 5.14 -5.93
N VAL A 903 -49.25 6.02 -5.74
CA VAL A 903 -49.38 7.47 -5.99
C VAL A 903 -49.64 7.73 -7.48
N ARG A 904 -48.78 7.24 -8.38
CA ARG A 904 -48.96 7.46 -9.84
C ARG A 904 -50.22 6.84 -10.43
N CYS A 905 -50.73 5.74 -9.87
CA CYS A 905 -52.01 5.17 -10.26
C CYS A 905 -53.20 5.89 -9.61
N GLY A 906 -53.03 6.52 -8.44
CA GLY A 906 -54.03 7.37 -7.80
C GLY A 906 -54.22 8.70 -8.54
N GLU A 907 -53.13 9.33 -8.98
CA GLU A 907 -53.13 10.56 -9.79
C GLU A 907 -53.88 10.41 -11.13
N GLY A 908 -54.09 9.18 -11.60
CA GLY A 908 -54.83 8.90 -12.84
C GLY A 908 -56.36 8.87 -12.70
N CYS A 909 -56.92 8.84 -11.48
CA CYS A 909 -58.35 8.54 -11.25
C CYS A 909 -58.97 9.24 -10.01
N SER A 910 -58.89 10.58 -9.92
CA SER A 910 -59.96 11.34 -9.27
C SER A 910 -60.06 12.78 -9.79
N SER A 911 -61.28 13.24 -10.01
CA SER A 911 -61.59 14.65 -10.29
C SER A 911 -62.21 15.29 -9.04
N GLY A 912 -61.51 16.28 -8.48
CA GLY A 912 -62.01 17.12 -7.38
C GLY A 912 -61.86 16.53 -5.97
N GLY A 913 -61.86 17.43 -4.98
CA GLY A 913 -61.95 17.09 -3.55
C GLY A 913 -60.69 17.42 -2.72
N THR A 914 -60.69 18.61 -2.11
CA THR A 914 -60.02 18.97 -0.83
C THR A 914 -58.71 18.27 -0.46
N ALA A 915 -57.60 19.02 -0.49
CA ALA A 915 -56.40 18.64 0.25
C ALA A 915 -56.69 18.66 1.76
N VAL A 916 -56.44 17.54 2.44
CA VAL A 916 -56.37 17.49 3.91
C VAL A 916 -54.92 17.72 4.32
N GLN A 917 -54.72 18.73 5.16
CA GLN A 917 -53.45 19.00 5.82
C GLN A 917 -53.35 18.14 7.09
N ASP A 918 -52.22 17.43 7.26
CA ASP A 918 -51.90 16.73 8.51
C ASP A 918 -50.38 16.78 8.74
N ASP A 919 -49.95 17.46 9.80
CA ASP A 919 -48.55 17.82 10.07
C ASP A 919 -47.88 16.75 10.96
N GLY A 920 -47.29 15.73 10.31
CA GLY A 920 -46.68 14.56 10.97
C GLY A 920 -45.15 14.60 11.04
N MET A 921 -44.60 15.29 12.04
CA MET A 921 -43.15 15.34 12.35
C MET A 921 -42.52 13.93 12.45
N PHE A 922 -41.56 13.61 11.57
CA PHE A 922 -40.59 12.55 11.83
C PHE A 922 -39.23 12.87 11.17
N ASP A 923 -38.27 13.29 11.98
CA ASP A 923 -36.95 13.71 11.52
C ASP A 923 -36.02 12.50 11.33
N TYR A 924 -35.37 12.43 10.16
CA TYR A 924 -34.30 11.48 9.86
C TYR A 924 -33.25 12.15 8.96
N THR A 925 -32.16 12.59 9.59
CA THR A 925 -31.06 13.28 8.94
C THR A 925 -30.37 12.46 7.85
N MET A 926 -30.20 13.08 6.67
CA MET A 926 -29.23 12.77 5.61
C MET A 926 -29.20 11.35 5.02
N SER A 927 -29.81 11.23 3.84
CA SER A 927 -29.34 10.34 2.76
C SER A 927 -29.31 11.11 1.44
N GLY A 928 -28.20 11.81 1.15
CA GLY A 928 -28.05 12.62 -0.05
C GLY A 928 -27.91 11.80 -1.34
N SER A 929 -29.01 11.58 -2.05
CA SER A 929 -29.02 10.93 -3.38
C SER A 929 -28.98 11.95 -4.53
N LEU A 930 -28.19 11.66 -5.56
CA LEU A 930 -28.02 12.52 -6.74
C LEU A 930 -29.34 12.80 -7.48
N SER A 931 -29.48 14.02 -8.00
CA SER A 931 -30.38 14.33 -9.11
C SER A 931 -29.72 15.35 -10.06
N GLY A 932 -28.82 14.86 -10.91
CA GLY A 932 -28.19 15.67 -11.97
C GLY A 932 -29.04 15.71 -13.23
N SER A 933 -29.79 16.79 -13.44
CA SER A 933 -30.59 16.99 -14.67
C SER A 933 -29.77 17.68 -15.78
N ILE A 934 -30.08 17.36 -17.03
CA ILE A 934 -29.26 17.71 -18.21
C ILE A 934 -29.67 19.08 -18.77
N THR A 935 -28.81 20.09 -18.63
CA THR A 935 -28.99 21.41 -19.25
C THR A 935 -28.44 21.44 -20.69
N ARG A 936 -29.29 21.09 -21.66
CA ARG A 936 -28.94 21.12 -23.09
C ARG A 936 -29.16 22.52 -23.69
N ALA A 937 -28.09 23.29 -23.88
CA ALA A 937 -28.19 24.64 -24.41
C ALA A 937 -28.72 24.69 -25.86
N ARG A 938 -29.71 25.55 -26.10
CA ARG A 938 -30.09 26.05 -27.45
C ARG A 938 -30.52 27.52 -27.34
N ARG A 939 -30.46 28.24 -28.47
CA ARG A 939 -30.46 29.71 -28.54
C ARG A 939 -31.85 30.34 -28.76
N SER A 940 -31.84 31.66 -28.64
CA SER A 940 -32.54 32.68 -29.46
C SER A 940 -34.02 33.02 -29.22
N HIS A 941 -34.17 34.23 -28.66
CA HIS A 941 -35.01 35.35 -29.12
C HIS A 941 -36.55 35.35 -28.95
N SER A 942 -37.05 36.60 -28.90
CA SER A 942 -38.43 37.09 -29.07
C SER A 942 -39.49 36.68 -28.03
N SER A 943 -40.54 37.47 -27.77
CA SER A 943 -40.72 38.95 -27.71
C SER A 943 -42.19 39.24 -27.37
N GLY A 944 -42.46 40.34 -26.66
CA GLY A 944 -43.81 40.78 -26.31
C GLY A 944 -44.28 40.15 -24.98
N SER A 945 -44.75 40.87 -23.96
CA SER A 945 -45.48 42.14 -23.80
C SER A 945 -47.00 41.99 -23.71
N HIS A 946 -47.57 42.90 -22.91
CA HIS A 946 -48.99 43.07 -22.57
C HIS A 946 -49.65 42.05 -21.63
N SER A 947 -50.58 42.42 -20.73
CA SER A 947 -50.72 43.55 -19.77
C SER A 947 -52.18 43.59 -19.28
N VAL A 948 -52.48 44.37 -18.21
CA VAL A 948 -53.86 44.74 -17.76
C VAL A 948 -54.63 43.55 -17.16
N SER A 949 -55.31 43.59 -15.99
CA SER A 949 -55.46 44.55 -14.85
C SER A 949 -56.18 43.78 -13.70
N HIS A 950 -56.64 44.29 -12.55
CA HIS A 950 -57.03 45.63 -12.09
C HIS A 950 -57.16 45.65 -10.54
N SER A 951 -57.02 46.82 -9.89
CA SER A 951 -57.58 47.20 -8.55
C SER A 951 -57.21 46.42 -7.27
N ALA A 952 -57.14 47.01 -6.07
CA ALA A 952 -57.04 48.42 -5.63
C ALA A 952 -56.73 48.51 -4.12
N THR A 953 -56.22 49.68 -3.64
CA THR A 953 -56.26 50.20 -2.24
C THR A 953 -55.55 49.38 -1.13
N GLU A 954 -54.93 49.93 -0.06
CA GLU A 954 -54.83 51.33 0.43
C GLU A 954 -53.54 51.55 1.29
N THR A 955 -53.20 52.83 1.53
CA THR A 955 -52.39 53.49 2.62
C THR A 955 -51.51 52.69 3.64
N ALA A 956 -50.39 53.20 4.19
CA ALA A 956 -49.59 54.43 3.92
C ALA A 956 -48.21 54.47 4.65
N SER A 957 -47.29 55.30 4.12
CA SER A 957 -46.24 56.12 4.77
C SER A 957 -45.31 55.59 5.89
N SER A 958 -43.99 55.54 5.61
CA SER A 958 -42.91 56.38 6.22
C SER A 958 -41.50 55.80 5.92
N GLY A 959 -40.42 56.58 5.69
CA GLY A 959 -40.31 58.01 5.35
C GLY A 959 -38.84 58.52 5.30
N GLY A 960 -38.47 59.34 4.29
CA GLY A 960 -37.18 60.06 4.15
C GLY A 960 -35.93 59.18 3.87
N GLY A 961 -34.89 59.60 3.13
CA GLY A 961 -34.54 60.84 2.41
C GLY A 961 -33.03 61.11 2.61
N ASP A 962 -32.19 61.65 1.73
CA ASP A 962 -32.21 62.10 0.32
C ASP A 962 -30.74 62.57 0.02
N HIS A 963 -30.44 63.10 -1.16
CA HIS A 963 -29.30 63.99 -1.50
C HIS A 963 -27.84 63.49 -1.76
N VAL A 964 -27.52 63.42 -3.06
CA VAL A 964 -26.53 64.30 -3.77
C VAL A 964 -25.00 64.03 -3.69
N SER A 965 -24.51 63.42 -4.78
CA SER A 965 -23.30 63.73 -5.60
C SER A 965 -21.88 63.85 -5.01
N ARG A 966 -20.91 63.26 -5.74
CA ARG A 966 -19.94 64.04 -6.54
C ARG A 966 -19.29 63.21 -7.67
N SER A 967 -18.45 63.84 -8.50
CA SER A 967 -18.01 63.36 -9.82
C SER A 967 -16.47 63.32 -9.99
N THR A 968 -16.01 63.01 -11.22
CA THR A 968 -14.62 62.92 -11.75
C THR A 968 -13.95 61.54 -11.67
N GLY A 969 -13.16 61.09 -12.66
CA GLY A 969 -12.96 61.62 -14.03
C GLY A 969 -11.68 61.11 -14.73
N ARG A 970 -11.69 61.05 -16.09
CA ARG A 970 -10.65 60.51 -17.02
C ARG A 970 -10.60 58.96 -17.06
N ALA A 971 -10.51 58.22 -18.19
CA ALA A 971 -10.10 58.45 -19.60
C ALA A 971 -8.56 58.52 -19.82
N SER A 972 -7.94 58.00 -20.89
CA SER A 972 -8.43 57.62 -22.23
C SER A 972 -7.53 56.57 -22.95
N ALA A 973 -8.08 55.85 -23.94
CA ALA A 973 -7.47 55.48 -25.25
C ALA A 973 -6.15 54.62 -25.32
N SER A 974 -5.80 53.87 -26.39
CA SER A 974 -6.51 53.32 -27.59
C SER A 974 -5.54 52.44 -28.44
N SER A 975 -6.05 51.48 -29.25
CA SER A 975 -5.59 51.00 -30.61
C SER A 975 -4.07 50.85 -30.96
N SER A 976 -3.58 49.90 -31.78
CA SER A 976 -4.16 48.81 -32.60
C SER A 976 -3.08 48.03 -33.40
N ILE A 977 -3.37 46.76 -33.76
CA ILE A 977 -2.95 46.00 -34.99
C ILE A 977 -1.44 45.84 -35.33
N GLY A 978 -1.00 44.58 -35.54
CA GLY A 978 0.29 44.20 -36.18
C GLY A 978 0.33 42.71 -36.57
N ARG A 979 1.19 42.31 -37.54
CA ARG A 979 1.25 40.94 -38.12
C ARG A 979 2.70 40.42 -38.28
N GLY A 980 2.95 39.16 -37.93
CA GLY A 980 4.14 38.37 -38.32
C GLY A 980 5.45 38.72 -37.58
N SER A 981 6.49 37.88 -37.56
CA SER A 981 6.61 36.47 -38.00
C SER A 981 7.86 35.80 -37.40
N THR A 982 7.78 34.50 -37.06
CA THR A 982 8.87 33.50 -36.95
C THR A 982 10.31 33.91 -36.55
N VAL A 983 10.86 33.33 -35.48
CA VAL A 983 12.13 32.55 -35.49
C VAL A 983 12.35 31.81 -34.15
N SER A 984 13.23 30.81 -34.18
CA SER A 984 13.50 29.69 -33.26
C SER A 984 13.91 29.96 -31.79
N SER A 985 13.48 29.04 -30.92
CA SER A 985 14.23 28.37 -29.82
C SER A 985 15.05 29.17 -28.79
N LEU A 986 14.78 28.92 -27.51
CA LEU A 986 15.75 28.24 -26.61
C LEU A 986 14.98 27.46 -25.52
N GLY A 987 15.61 26.45 -24.90
CA GLY A 987 14.95 25.51 -23.99
C GLY A 987 14.77 26.01 -22.55
N GLN A 988 13.77 25.49 -21.84
CA GLN A 988 13.59 25.68 -20.40
C GLN A 988 13.90 24.38 -19.65
N ASN A 989 15.08 24.30 -19.04
CA ASN A 989 15.27 23.49 -17.84
C ASN A 989 14.49 24.15 -16.69
N SER A 990 13.79 23.38 -15.87
CA SER A 990 13.06 23.91 -14.70
C SER A 990 13.04 22.90 -13.56
N ALA A 991 14.22 22.65 -12.98
CA ALA A 991 14.34 22.02 -11.67
C ALA A 991 13.91 23.02 -10.59
N SER A 992 12.68 22.91 -10.10
CA SER A 992 12.08 23.84 -9.14
C SER A 992 12.54 23.57 -7.70
N PHE A 993 13.81 23.82 -7.39
CA PHE A 993 14.29 23.92 -6.01
C PHE A 993 13.79 25.23 -5.37
N THR A 994 12.84 25.13 -4.45
CA THR A 994 12.40 26.25 -3.62
C THR A 994 13.45 26.58 -2.56
N ARG A 995 14.45 27.39 -2.92
CA ARG A 995 15.31 28.07 -1.95
C ARG A 995 14.57 29.24 -1.31
N THR A 996 14.33 29.18 -0.01
CA THR A 996 13.98 30.36 0.80
C THR A 996 15.18 31.30 0.90
N SER A 997 14.90 32.61 0.91
CA SER A 997 15.92 33.66 0.88
C SER A 997 16.29 34.13 2.28
N LEU A 998 17.51 33.80 2.73
CA LEU A 998 18.13 34.46 3.88
C LEU A 998 18.94 35.67 3.39
N SER A 999 18.45 36.87 3.67
CA SER A 999 19.13 38.12 3.36
C SER A 999 18.88 39.17 4.45
N ASN A 1000 19.69 39.15 5.51
CA ASN A 1000 20.20 40.32 6.23
C ASN A 1000 21.00 39.89 7.47
N ILE A 1001 22.30 40.21 7.47
CA ILE A 1001 23.08 40.79 8.58
C ILE A 1001 24.49 40.97 8.02
N ALA A 1002 24.98 42.21 8.04
CA ALA A 1002 26.34 42.54 7.64
C ALA A 1002 27.01 43.29 8.79
N ILE A 1003 28.11 42.74 9.32
CA ILE A 1003 28.97 43.42 10.27
C ILE A 1003 30.38 43.44 9.69
N ASN A 1004 30.94 44.64 9.57
CA ASN A 1004 32.29 44.84 9.08
C ASN A 1004 33.32 44.48 10.16
N LEU A 1005 34.40 43.82 9.75
CA LEU A 1005 35.68 43.95 10.43
C LEU A 1005 36.80 43.98 9.38
N VAL A 1006 37.57 45.08 9.39
CA VAL A 1006 38.54 45.43 8.34
C VAL A 1006 39.95 45.21 8.85
N TYR A 1007 40.74 44.39 8.16
CA TYR A 1007 42.20 44.53 8.12
C TYR A 1007 42.78 44.04 6.78
N LYS A 1008 43.83 44.71 6.30
CA LYS A 1008 44.45 44.60 4.95
C LYS A 1008 45.75 45.43 4.96
N PRO A 1009 46.69 45.36 3.99
CA PRO A 1009 47.16 44.26 3.11
C PRO A 1009 48.35 43.51 3.77
N ALA A 1010 49.27 42.75 3.13
CA ALA A 1010 49.94 42.83 1.82
C ALA A 1010 50.49 41.45 1.32
N PRO A 1011 51.07 41.31 0.10
CA PRO A 1011 50.85 40.11 -0.75
C PRO A 1011 52.11 39.31 -1.17
N MET A 1012 51.92 38.20 -1.90
CA MET A 1012 52.69 37.90 -3.14
C MET A 1012 52.07 36.80 -4.06
N SER A 1013 52.31 36.95 -5.37
CA SER A 1013 52.28 35.97 -6.49
C SER A 1013 51.14 34.92 -6.63
N ALA A 1014 50.10 35.32 -7.36
CA ALA A 1014 49.48 34.67 -8.53
C ALA A 1014 49.69 33.16 -8.85
N GLY A 1015 48.56 32.50 -9.17
CA GLY A 1015 48.50 31.22 -9.91
C GLY A 1015 47.05 30.90 -10.32
N THR A 1016 46.71 31.03 -11.60
CA THR A 1016 45.31 30.92 -12.10
C THR A 1016 44.85 29.47 -12.28
N GLY A 1017 43.71 29.12 -11.68
CA GLY A 1017 42.93 27.93 -12.02
C GLY A 1017 41.53 28.33 -12.48
N ALA A 1018 41.14 27.92 -13.69
CA ALA A 1018 39.82 28.17 -14.27
C ALA A 1018 39.07 26.85 -14.49
N LEU A 1019 37.74 26.87 -14.36
CA LEU A 1019 36.90 25.73 -14.73
C LEU A 1019 36.91 25.52 -16.24
N LEU A 1020 36.73 24.26 -16.67
CA LEU A 1020 35.78 23.95 -17.74
C LEU A 1020 35.36 22.48 -17.72
N SER A 1021 34.10 22.23 -18.09
CA SER A 1021 33.50 20.91 -18.31
C SER A 1021 33.87 20.32 -19.67
N MET A 1022 33.89 18.99 -19.82
CA MET A 1022 33.70 18.35 -21.13
C MET A 1022 32.79 17.13 -21.08
N THR A 1023 32.06 16.95 -22.20
CA THR A 1023 31.11 15.88 -22.49
C THR A 1023 31.81 14.65 -23.11
N PRO A 1024 31.26 13.44 -22.95
CA PRO A 1024 31.76 12.26 -23.66
C PRO A 1024 31.27 12.24 -25.12
N LEU A 1025 32.20 12.08 -26.07
CA LEU A 1025 31.89 11.81 -27.48
C LEU A 1025 31.91 10.30 -27.77
N ARG A 1026 31.01 9.85 -28.64
CA ARG A 1026 30.83 8.45 -29.06
C ARG A 1026 31.17 8.30 -30.54
N GLN A 1027 32.23 7.56 -30.88
CA GLN A 1027 32.31 6.93 -32.20
C GLN A 1027 33.21 5.69 -32.24
N GLN A 1028 32.82 4.72 -33.08
CA GLN A 1028 33.60 3.53 -33.45
C GLN A 1028 34.05 3.67 -34.90
N GLN A 1029 35.26 3.20 -35.22
CA GLN A 1029 35.72 2.63 -36.51
C GLN A 1029 37.25 2.40 -36.41
N HIS A 1030 37.88 1.44 -37.08
CA HIS A 1030 37.49 0.11 -37.56
C HIS A 1030 38.81 -0.67 -37.84
N PHE A 1031 38.83 -2.01 -37.75
CA PHE A 1031 40.09 -2.77 -37.87
C PHE A 1031 40.56 -3.02 -39.32
N SER A 1032 41.87 -2.87 -39.57
CA SER A 1032 42.73 -3.49 -40.61
C SER A 1032 44.17 -3.00 -40.38
N LEU A 1033 45.27 -3.72 -40.64
CA LEU A 1033 45.50 -4.94 -41.44
C LEU A 1033 46.83 -5.63 -41.00
N ALA A 1034 47.01 -6.90 -41.40
CA ALA A 1034 48.28 -7.64 -41.56
C ALA A 1034 48.99 -8.24 -40.31
N ASP A 1035 49.67 -9.37 -40.57
CA ASP A 1035 50.35 -10.28 -39.64
C ASP A 1035 51.82 -9.89 -39.34
N VAL A 1036 52.42 -10.53 -38.32
CA VAL A 1036 53.66 -11.34 -38.43
C VAL A 1036 53.96 -12.07 -37.11
N SER A 1037 54.73 -13.16 -37.18
CA SER A 1037 54.91 -14.18 -36.14
C SER A 1037 56.11 -13.98 -35.18
N VAL A 1038 55.93 -14.39 -33.92
CA VAL A 1038 56.81 -15.31 -33.12
C VAL A 1038 58.34 -15.04 -33.17
N PRO A 1039 59.01 -14.74 -32.03
CA PRO A 1039 59.42 -15.84 -31.14
C PRO A 1039 59.47 -15.61 -29.60
N THR A 1040 59.58 -16.74 -28.91
CA THR A 1040 59.74 -16.99 -27.47
C THR A 1040 61.12 -16.62 -26.90
N VAL A 1041 61.26 -16.47 -25.57
CA VAL A 1041 62.30 -17.17 -24.75
C VAL A 1041 62.00 -17.11 -23.24
N VAL A 1042 62.58 -18.07 -22.49
CA VAL A 1042 62.33 -18.43 -21.07
C VAL A 1042 63.26 -17.69 -20.08
N ALA A 1043 62.83 -17.51 -18.82
CA ALA A 1043 63.75 -17.27 -17.68
C ALA A 1043 63.22 -17.76 -16.30
N SER A 1044 64.13 -18.26 -15.46
CA SER A 1044 64.09 -18.60 -14.01
C SER A 1044 65.57 -18.84 -13.55
N PRO A 1045 65.97 -19.27 -12.32
CA PRO A 1045 65.31 -19.45 -11.00
C PRO A 1045 66.17 -18.97 -9.76
N PHE A 1046 65.89 -19.45 -8.53
CA PHE A 1046 66.69 -19.40 -7.24
C PHE A 1046 66.89 -18.02 -6.51
N VAL A 1047 67.31 -17.89 -5.21
CA VAL A 1047 66.99 -18.44 -3.84
C VAL A 1047 68.08 -17.92 -2.82
N VAL A 1048 67.91 -18.06 -1.47
CA VAL A 1048 68.83 -17.67 -0.33
C VAL A 1048 68.70 -16.19 0.13
N ASP A 1049 68.66 -15.74 1.41
CA ASP A 1049 68.59 -16.31 2.80
C ASP A 1049 67.69 -15.37 3.70
N GLY A 1050 67.66 -15.25 5.05
CA GLY A 1050 68.35 -15.90 6.21
C GLY A 1050 68.21 -15.11 7.54
N GLY A 1051 68.41 -15.75 8.72
CA GLY A 1051 68.54 -15.10 10.06
C GLY A 1051 67.56 -15.58 11.17
N ALA A 1052 67.98 -15.66 12.46
CA ALA A 1052 67.19 -16.37 13.52
C ALA A 1052 67.49 -16.01 15.01
N ARG A 1053 66.69 -16.63 15.95
CA ARG A 1053 66.78 -16.75 17.46
C ARG A 1053 65.94 -15.74 18.29
N THR A 1054 65.37 -16.04 19.49
CA THR A 1054 65.42 -17.24 20.39
C THR A 1054 64.24 -17.37 21.42
N SER A 1055 63.82 -18.62 21.74
CA SER A 1055 63.28 -19.16 23.03
C SER A 1055 61.96 -18.59 23.66
N VAL A 1056 61.21 -19.24 24.59
CA VAL A 1056 61.32 -20.45 25.47
C VAL A 1056 59.99 -21.28 25.45
N SER A 1057 59.96 -22.48 26.06
CA SER A 1057 58.85 -23.47 26.14
C SER A 1057 57.81 -23.23 27.28
N THR A 1058 56.67 -23.94 27.38
CA THR A 1058 56.57 -25.29 28.02
C THR A 1058 55.21 -26.03 27.88
N LEU A 1059 55.31 -27.38 27.86
CA LEU A 1059 54.40 -28.43 28.37
C LEU A 1059 53.09 -28.89 27.64
N TYR A 1060 52.94 -30.23 27.69
CA TYR A 1060 51.90 -31.17 27.20
C TYR A 1060 51.24 -31.85 28.46
N PRO A 1061 50.32 -32.87 28.42
CA PRO A 1061 49.95 -33.78 27.32
C PRO A 1061 48.47 -34.21 27.14
N GLY A 1062 48.18 -34.78 25.95
CA GLY A 1062 47.29 -35.96 25.77
C GLY A 1062 45.77 -35.73 25.63
N GLY A 1063 44.99 -36.63 25.01
CA GLY A 1063 45.38 -37.83 24.24
C GLY A 1063 44.21 -38.80 23.97
N THR A 1064 44.42 -39.78 23.06
CA THR A 1064 43.52 -40.92 22.72
C THR A 1064 42.21 -40.61 21.95
N THR A 1065 41.46 -41.66 21.62
CA THR A 1065 40.63 -41.80 20.40
C THR A 1065 39.51 -42.85 20.59
N TRP A 1066 38.73 -43.09 19.51
CA TRP A 1066 37.75 -44.17 19.27
C TRP A 1066 36.24 -43.87 19.47
N GLU A 1067 35.43 -44.79 18.96
CA GLU A 1067 34.07 -44.60 18.44
C GLU A 1067 32.99 -45.26 19.34
N THR A 1068 31.72 -45.15 18.88
CA THR A 1068 30.50 -45.84 19.40
C THR A 1068 29.93 -45.33 20.73
N ALA A 1069 28.61 -45.32 20.97
CA ALA A 1069 27.46 -45.27 20.05
C ALA A 1069 26.15 -44.90 20.81
N LEU A 1070 25.16 -44.38 20.05
CA LEU A 1070 23.70 -44.46 20.29
C LEU A 1070 23.00 -43.65 21.43
N THR A 1071 21.74 -43.28 21.11
CA THR A 1071 20.57 -43.02 21.98
C THR A 1071 20.57 -41.85 22.99
N SER A 1072 20.28 -40.64 22.51
CA SER A 1072 19.03 -39.89 22.81
C SER A 1072 19.01 -38.60 21.96
N THR A 1073 18.04 -38.31 21.09
CA THR A 1073 16.63 -37.94 21.36
C THR A 1073 16.45 -36.92 22.47
N ASP A 1074 16.76 -35.64 22.22
CA ASP A 1074 15.71 -34.62 22.26
C ASP A 1074 16.05 -33.30 21.51
N LYS A 1075 15.01 -32.50 21.25
CA LYS A 1075 15.03 -31.04 20.98
C LYS A 1075 15.96 -30.51 19.88
N VAL A 1076 15.50 -30.75 18.65
CA VAL A 1076 15.59 -29.75 17.58
C VAL A 1076 15.07 -28.39 18.06
N ASN A 1077 15.81 -27.30 17.78
CA ASN A 1077 15.29 -25.93 17.75
C ASN A 1077 15.29 -25.41 16.31
N ILE A 1078 14.26 -24.63 15.94
CA ILE A 1078 13.91 -24.17 14.58
C ILE A 1078 13.92 -22.64 14.54
#